data_AF-A0A952N7N6-F1
#
_entry.id   AF-A0A952N7N6-F1
#
_cell.length_a   1.000
_cell.length_b   1.000
_cell.length_c   1.000
_cell.angle_alpha   90.00
_cell.angle_beta   90.00
_cell.angle_gamma   90.00
#
_symmetry.space_group_name_H-M   'P 1'
#
loop_
_entity.id
_entity.type
_entity.pdbx_description
1 polymer ?
#
loop_
_entity_poly.entity_id
_entity_poly.type
_entity_poly.pdbx_seq_one_letter_code
_entity_poly.pdbx_strand_id
1 'polypeptide(L)'
;MKNNEERIIIVSCALAMDEKMLNVWNTLAKHLKNMNCKLLLLTTSMCEGIQFDFIQIPFSLDQFDELNIELDNESYYDDKAIAITFTKREIEWFNKPKENWYKHFEGYYKCKDFYRSIINSVRPSLVVAWQNSLPQSNILKRLAEEYSIPSFILERGMLPDSFMIESWGNVALSDLVNNFAIRNSIRNNSDYSSFDKIKEFYLKEKPVKYNQKSYEDSKSELIEIFRNSKPTLVYFANVDSSVGIYPEDTMLSYKTSRVYKNSKETIKKLSKLAEKKDLNLIIKLHPHDSGDYSASQTDKTIILRDFNYQLLMEKGDVLAFSCTTLQFEALLYEKPVLLLANTELSGFDIVYEVNGEGSLESVFDEAINKENFDQKNLNAKKYIHWITANFLFAYSDNQPIKNSTFDLATYFSSIAPVLKERFNLGRFDRLSAYLLSIKYPHQFPIVKESDISSNYEIISLNKEKEKLTQLELMENLIKDYESGRKSEELFNELGKIFIIQNAFSTAANYFHKAKAYKKLDEESSKPESFEGADEKTNNYKTLLEIAQNCIEAGKIFEGYTRVQNVLDKDNNYEPARKLLSEIMEIINTKNHEDIWTSKKSVALILKAEEKINKNNLESAKEDLVLVLNHEPENLEALNDYSVVLIMEEKYSEAKDIIDIIFKLEPINEIAMDNLNYLIENKLLSEEDIEFSEYEKKIKREVEIYENQVNVHNLPECHHQYTSKVVSIALNELTGRNNYLDWFANELDKLAENLGRPIEGLSIGSGNGDTEVDIYNRLKNKDKVKLIGVDINPTMVERGKKLAEEKSYLMLDFQVGDFNYLKLNKKYDFYIANHSLHHVTNLENLFEVIDNNSTDEMIFLINDMIGRNGHVMWPGTKKIVDLIWSKIERKYKYNHYTHLFDDEVFNLDCSTEGFEGIRAEDILPLLNKYFDYDIYLPFSVIVSRFIDRAYGHNFIVSNIDDMIKLRMIIEMDIKILTDKKLSPTQALMKFIKRGKSQNQRFFYQTPDETINARNYYPDDNYIELLNQTYLM
;
A
#
# COMPACT_ATOMS: atom_id res chain seq x y z
N MET A 1 14.97 -41.21 -21.83
CA MET A 1 15.12 -39.79 -22.19
C MET A 1 14.01 -39.05 -21.46
N LYS A 2 14.34 -38.26 -20.43
CA LYS A 2 13.37 -37.50 -19.64
C LYS A 2 12.99 -36.26 -20.46
N ASN A 3 11.71 -36.15 -20.85
CA ASN A 3 11.16 -34.91 -21.40
C ASN A 3 11.21 -33.85 -20.29
N ASN A 4 12.25 -33.01 -20.29
CA ASN A 4 12.29 -31.81 -19.47
C ASN A 4 11.36 -30.78 -20.10
N GLU A 5 10.45 -30.25 -19.31
CA GLU A 5 9.54 -29.18 -19.72
C GLU A 5 10.32 -27.88 -19.96
N GLU A 6 10.05 -27.21 -21.09
CA GLU A 6 10.80 -26.05 -21.57
C GLU A 6 10.31 -24.75 -20.90
N ARG A 7 11.16 -24.05 -20.15
CA ARG A 7 10.75 -22.85 -19.38
C ARG A 7 10.62 -21.63 -20.28
N ILE A 8 9.48 -20.94 -20.29
CA ILE A 8 9.28 -19.76 -21.14
C ILE A 8 9.69 -18.50 -20.38
N ILE A 9 10.55 -17.70 -20.99
CA ILE A 9 11.00 -16.40 -20.49
C ILE A 9 10.41 -15.34 -21.40
N ILE A 10 9.51 -14.53 -20.85
CA ILE A 10 8.95 -13.39 -21.56
C ILE A 10 9.87 -12.20 -21.37
N VAL A 11 10.24 -11.56 -22.48
CA VAL A 11 10.90 -10.25 -22.45
C VAL A 11 10.04 -9.29 -23.25
N SER A 12 9.58 -8.19 -22.66
CA SER A 12 9.04 -7.08 -23.48
C SER A 12 10.19 -6.24 -23.99
N CYS A 13 10.09 -5.67 -25.18
CA CYS A 13 11.14 -4.82 -25.76
C CYS A 13 10.53 -3.66 -26.54
N ALA A 14 10.92 -2.45 -26.14
CA ALA A 14 10.58 -1.21 -26.85
C ALA A 14 11.74 -0.67 -27.70
N LEU A 15 12.90 -1.34 -27.69
CA LEU A 15 14.01 -0.96 -28.56
C LEU A 15 13.68 -1.20 -30.02
N ALA A 16 14.19 -0.33 -30.88
CA ALA A 16 14.19 -0.58 -32.31
C ALA A 16 14.96 -1.88 -32.60
N MET A 17 14.32 -2.81 -33.29
CA MET A 17 14.92 -4.06 -33.73
C MET A 17 15.79 -3.78 -34.96
N ASP A 18 16.99 -3.25 -34.75
CA ASP A 18 18.01 -3.13 -35.80
C ASP A 18 18.87 -4.40 -35.90
N GLU A 19 19.78 -4.45 -36.89
CA GLU A 19 20.66 -5.61 -37.12
C GLU A 19 21.51 -5.95 -35.87
N LYS A 20 21.90 -4.93 -35.10
CA LYS A 20 22.70 -5.11 -33.89
C LYS A 20 21.89 -5.78 -32.79
N MET A 21 20.70 -5.24 -32.48
CA MET A 21 19.82 -5.80 -31.47
C MET A 21 19.31 -7.18 -31.86
N LEU A 22 19.03 -7.41 -33.15
CA LEU A 22 18.64 -8.71 -33.68
C LEU A 22 19.69 -9.78 -33.35
N ASN A 23 20.97 -9.48 -33.58
CA ASN A 23 22.07 -10.38 -33.26
C ASN A 23 22.17 -10.67 -31.76
N VAL A 24 21.97 -9.66 -30.92
CA VAL A 24 21.97 -9.80 -29.45
C VAL A 24 20.84 -10.72 -28.99
N TRP A 25 19.61 -10.49 -29.45
CA TRP A 25 18.45 -11.30 -29.08
C TRP A 25 18.54 -12.73 -29.61
N ASN A 26 18.98 -12.93 -30.86
CA ASN A 26 19.20 -14.26 -31.43
C ASN A 26 20.26 -15.03 -30.62
N THR A 27 21.31 -14.35 -30.17
CA THR A 27 22.36 -14.94 -29.33
C THR A 27 21.82 -15.33 -27.95
N LEU A 28 21.08 -14.43 -27.29
CA LEU A 28 20.43 -14.71 -26.01
C LEU A 28 19.45 -15.90 -26.11
N ALA A 29 18.59 -15.91 -27.13
CA ALA A 29 17.64 -17.00 -27.37
C ALA A 29 18.35 -18.34 -27.56
N LYS A 30 19.43 -18.36 -28.35
CA LYS A 30 20.27 -19.55 -28.55
C LYS A 30 20.86 -20.06 -27.24
N HIS A 31 21.38 -19.18 -26.39
CA HIS A 31 21.92 -19.57 -25.08
C HIS A 31 20.84 -20.10 -24.14
N LEU A 32 19.67 -19.45 -24.08
CA LEU A 32 18.53 -19.91 -23.29
C LEU A 32 18.03 -21.28 -23.76
N LYS A 33 17.95 -21.51 -25.08
CA LYS A 33 17.54 -22.81 -25.66
C LYS A 33 18.46 -23.94 -25.20
N ASN A 34 19.76 -23.70 -25.17
CA ASN A 34 20.74 -24.67 -24.65
C ASN A 34 20.59 -24.95 -23.15
N MET A 35 19.90 -24.07 -22.40
CA MET A 35 19.59 -24.19 -20.97
C MET A 35 18.15 -24.64 -20.70
N ASN A 36 17.48 -25.20 -21.72
CA ASN A 36 16.08 -25.65 -21.64
C ASN A 36 15.11 -24.51 -21.24
N CYS A 37 15.39 -23.30 -21.75
CA CYS A 37 14.52 -22.13 -21.68
C CYS A 37 14.21 -21.63 -23.09
N LYS A 38 12.99 -21.15 -23.32
CA LYS A 38 12.58 -20.51 -24.57
C LYS A 38 12.36 -19.02 -24.35
N LEU A 39 12.88 -18.19 -25.25
CA LEU A 39 12.62 -16.76 -25.26
C LEU A 39 11.32 -16.47 -26.03
N LEU A 40 10.40 -15.74 -25.41
CA LEU A 40 9.26 -15.11 -26.06
C LEU A 40 9.40 -13.58 -25.96
N LEU A 41 9.60 -12.90 -27.08
CA LEU A 41 9.80 -11.46 -27.11
C LEU A 41 8.49 -10.71 -27.45
N LEU A 42 8.04 -9.83 -26.57
CA LEU A 42 6.93 -8.90 -26.87
C LEU A 42 7.55 -7.61 -27.43
N THR A 43 7.56 -7.44 -28.76
CA THR A 43 8.34 -6.39 -29.44
C THR A 43 7.46 -5.29 -30.03
N THR A 44 7.88 -4.03 -29.96
CA THR A 44 7.16 -2.90 -30.60
C THR A 44 7.59 -2.65 -32.05
N SER A 45 8.69 -3.27 -32.49
CA SER A 45 9.23 -3.15 -33.85
C SER A 45 9.73 -4.49 -34.39
N MET A 46 9.71 -4.63 -35.72
CA MET A 46 10.03 -5.88 -36.40
C MET A 46 11.26 -5.73 -37.31
N CYS A 47 12.02 -6.81 -37.40
CA CYS A 47 13.16 -6.95 -38.31
C CYS A 47 13.14 -8.35 -38.94
N GLU A 48 13.61 -8.48 -40.18
CA GLU A 48 13.79 -9.79 -40.80
C GLU A 48 14.91 -10.57 -40.08
N GLY A 49 14.73 -11.89 -39.91
CA GLY A 49 15.78 -12.76 -39.35
C GLY A 49 15.71 -13.04 -37.85
N ILE A 50 14.57 -12.80 -37.20
CA ILE A 50 14.31 -13.22 -35.81
C ILE A 50 14.24 -14.77 -35.75
N GLN A 51 15.03 -15.39 -34.87
CA GLN A 51 15.19 -16.85 -34.75
C GLN A 51 14.55 -17.44 -33.49
N PHE A 52 13.58 -16.73 -32.89
CA PHE A 52 12.89 -17.11 -31.66
C PHE A 52 11.44 -16.63 -31.68
N ASP A 53 10.63 -17.03 -30.71
CA ASP A 53 9.22 -16.65 -30.67
C ASP A 53 9.08 -15.16 -30.34
N PHE A 54 8.21 -14.45 -31.06
CA PHE A 54 7.88 -13.07 -30.76
C PHE A 54 6.40 -12.79 -30.97
N ILE A 55 5.91 -11.74 -30.28
CA ILE A 55 4.59 -11.15 -30.49
C ILE A 55 4.81 -9.66 -30.69
N GLN A 56 4.36 -9.11 -31.81
CA GLN A 56 4.36 -7.66 -31.96
C GLN A 56 3.26 -7.05 -31.10
N ILE A 57 3.62 -6.07 -30.28
CA ILE A 57 2.72 -5.34 -29.39
C ILE A 57 2.66 -3.86 -29.77
N PRO A 58 1.54 -3.16 -29.49
CA PRO A 58 1.50 -1.72 -29.66
C PRO A 58 2.52 -1.00 -28.76
N PHE A 59 2.99 0.17 -29.20
CA PHE A 59 3.98 0.93 -28.44
C PHE A 59 3.32 1.88 -27.42
N SER A 60 2.12 2.35 -27.70
CA SER A 60 1.36 3.32 -26.91
C SER A 60 0.05 2.68 -26.43
N LEU A 61 -0.45 3.03 -25.23
CA LEU A 61 -1.66 2.45 -24.64
C LEU A 61 -2.89 2.73 -25.50
N ASP A 62 -3.01 3.91 -26.10
CA ASP A 62 -4.12 4.26 -27.01
C ASP A 62 -4.24 3.35 -28.23
N GLN A 63 -3.18 2.61 -28.58
CA GLN A 63 -3.16 1.66 -29.69
C GLN A 63 -3.64 0.27 -29.26
N PHE A 64 -3.73 -0.03 -27.96
CA PHE A 64 -4.36 -1.28 -27.50
C PHE A 64 -5.88 -1.28 -27.73
N ASP A 65 -6.48 -0.12 -27.98
CA ASP A 65 -7.84 0.02 -28.49
C ASP A 65 -8.03 -0.67 -29.85
N GLU A 66 -7.00 -0.63 -30.71
CA GLU A 66 -7.04 -1.23 -32.05
C GLU A 66 -7.11 -2.77 -32.00
N LEU A 67 -6.88 -3.37 -30.83
CA LEU A 67 -7.00 -4.80 -30.57
C LEU A 67 -8.45 -5.24 -30.31
N ASN A 68 -9.44 -4.34 -30.26
CA ASN A 68 -10.86 -4.67 -30.06
C ASN A 68 -11.11 -5.64 -28.87
N ILE A 69 -10.38 -5.45 -27.77
CA ILE A 69 -10.51 -6.26 -26.54
C ILE A 69 -11.76 -5.78 -25.80
N GLU A 70 -12.74 -6.67 -25.60
CA GLU A 70 -13.92 -6.39 -24.76
C GLU A 70 -13.50 -6.32 -23.29
N LEU A 71 -13.84 -5.22 -22.63
CA LEU A 71 -13.52 -4.97 -21.24
C LEU A 71 -14.67 -5.42 -20.36
N ASP A 72 -14.38 -6.20 -19.32
CA ASP A 72 -15.39 -6.62 -18.35
C ASP A 72 -15.59 -5.52 -17.29
N ASN A 73 -16.82 -5.04 -17.12
CA ASN A 73 -17.13 -3.81 -16.37
C ASN A 73 -16.82 -3.90 -14.86
N GLU A 74 -16.66 -5.10 -14.30
CA GLU A 74 -16.27 -5.32 -12.90
C GLU A 74 -14.77 -5.04 -12.65
N SER A 75 -13.93 -4.96 -13.70
CA SER A 75 -12.46 -4.90 -13.60
C SER A 75 -11.87 -3.50 -13.34
N TYR A 76 -12.70 -2.46 -13.25
CA TYR A 76 -12.28 -1.06 -13.34
C TYR A 76 -11.95 -0.38 -12.01
N TYR A 77 -12.29 -0.98 -10.87
CA TYR A 77 -12.39 -0.22 -9.62
C TYR A 77 -11.10 -0.18 -8.78
N ASP A 78 -10.18 -1.14 -8.94
CA ASP A 78 -9.02 -1.30 -8.05
C ASP A 78 -7.73 -0.52 -8.44
N ASP A 79 -7.63 0.04 -9.66
CA ASP A 79 -6.35 0.59 -10.19
C ASP A 79 -6.42 2.04 -10.74
N LYS A 80 -7.52 2.77 -10.48
CA LYS A 80 -7.79 4.08 -11.12
C LYS A 80 -6.66 5.11 -10.96
N ALA A 81 -6.10 5.26 -9.76
CA ALA A 81 -5.01 6.22 -9.51
C ALA A 81 -3.73 5.91 -10.31
N ILE A 82 -3.46 4.61 -10.53
CA ILE A 82 -2.29 4.14 -11.28
C ILE A 82 -2.52 4.31 -12.77
N ALA A 83 -3.72 3.97 -13.26
CA ALA A 83 -4.15 4.24 -14.62
C ALA A 83 -3.99 5.74 -14.96
N ILE A 84 -4.49 6.65 -14.12
CA ILE A 84 -4.33 8.11 -14.30
C ILE A 84 -2.86 8.51 -14.40
N THR A 85 -2.01 8.00 -13.50
CA THR A 85 -0.59 8.33 -13.45
C THR A 85 0.13 7.89 -14.72
N PHE A 86 -0.14 6.67 -15.19
CA PHE A 86 0.46 6.14 -16.40
C PHE A 86 -0.07 6.80 -17.67
N THR A 87 -1.36 7.14 -17.73
CA THR A 87 -1.93 7.95 -18.81
C THR A 87 -1.25 9.33 -18.91
N LYS A 88 -1.09 10.03 -17.78
CA LYS A 88 -0.36 11.32 -17.76
C LYS A 88 1.06 11.15 -18.30
N ARG A 89 1.79 10.13 -17.81
CA ARG A 89 3.16 9.85 -18.24
C ARG A 89 3.26 9.53 -19.73
N GLU A 90 2.34 8.72 -20.24
CA GLU A 90 2.26 8.33 -21.64
C GLU A 90 2.07 9.54 -22.56
N ILE A 91 1.09 10.38 -22.24
CA ILE A 91 0.75 11.56 -23.05
C ILE A 91 1.96 12.48 -23.17
N GLU A 92 2.69 12.69 -22.07
CA GLU A 92 3.91 13.49 -22.08
C GLU A 92 5.05 12.79 -22.85
N TRP A 93 5.26 11.50 -22.60
CA TRP A 93 6.32 10.72 -23.25
C TRP A 93 6.19 10.74 -24.78
N PHE A 94 4.99 10.54 -25.29
CA PHE A 94 4.72 10.50 -26.73
C PHE A 94 4.32 11.85 -27.33
N ASN A 95 4.30 12.92 -26.52
CA ASN A 95 3.84 14.24 -26.90
C ASN A 95 2.45 14.19 -27.59
N LYS A 96 1.51 13.45 -26.99
CA LYS A 96 0.16 13.22 -27.51
C LYS A 96 -0.78 14.38 -27.15
N PRO A 97 -1.81 14.66 -27.96
CA PRO A 97 -2.81 15.66 -27.64
C PRO A 97 -3.58 15.29 -26.36
N LYS A 98 -3.72 16.25 -25.43
CA LYS A 98 -4.40 16.01 -24.14
C LYS A 98 -5.89 15.74 -24.31
N GLU A 99 -6.48 16.13 -25.43
CA GLU A 99 -7.88 15.89 -25.79
C GLU A 99 -8.19 14.39 -25.94
N ASN A 100 -7.16 13.57 -26.23
CA ASN A 100 -7.28 12.10 -26.34
C ASN A 100 -7.09 11.37 -25.01
N TRP A 101 -7.08 12.08 -23.88
CA TRP A 101 -6.77 11.52 -22.55
C TRP A 101 -7.55 10.24 -22.24
N TYR A 102 -8.86 10.22 -22.50
CA TYR A 102 -9.71 9.08 -22.22
C TYR A 102 -9.30 7.83 -23.02
N LYS A 103 -8.83 8.00 -24.26
CA LYS A 103 -8.36 6.89 -25.11
C LYS A 103 -7.11 6.21 -24.53
N HIS A 104 -6.19 7.02 -23.99
CA HIS A 104 -5.00 6.52 -23.30
C HIS A 104 -5.36 5.85 -21.97
N PHE A 105 -6.34 6.41 -21.24
CA PHE A 105 -6.87 5.84 -20.00
C PHE A 105 -7.56 4.49 -20.22
N GLU A 106 -8.41 4.37 -21.24
CA GLU A 106 -9.03 3.09 -21.61
C GLU A 106 -7.98 2.09 -22.14
N GLY A 107 -7.00 2.60 -22.90
CA GLY A 107 -5.86 1.84 -23.39
C GLY A 107 -5.05 1.15 -22.29
N TYR A 108 -4.97 1.74 -21.09
CA TYR A 108 -4.36 1.11 -19.92
C TYR A 108 -5.03 -0.24 -19.59
N TYR A 109 -6.36 -0.26 -19.50
CA TYR A 109 -7.10 -1.48 -19.13
C TYR A 109 -7.03 -2.52 -20.24
N LYS A 110 -7.12 -2.11 -21.51
CA LYS A 110 -6.95 -3.01 -22.66
C LYS A 110 -5.54 -3.62 -22.68
N CYS A 111 -4.52 -2.83 -22.35
CA CYS A 111 -3.15 -3.31 -22.20
C CYS A 111 -3.02 -4.32 -21.05
N LYS A 112 -3.64 -4.03 -19.90
CA LYS A 112 -3.67 -4.93 -18.74
C LYS A 112 -4.33 -6.26 -19.10
N ASP A 113 -5.48 -6.24 -19.75
CA ASP A 113 -6.22 -7.45 -20.15
C ASP A 113 -5.48 -8.27 -21.22
N PHE A 114 -4.83 -7.58 -22.16
CA PHE A 114 -3.96 -8.21 -23.14
C PHE A 114 -2.83 -8.99 -22.47
N TYR A 115 -2.09 -8.35 -21.56
CA TYR A 115 -0.98 -9.03 -20.86
C TYR A 115 -1.45 -10.10 -19.90
N ARG A 116 -2.60 -9.92 -19.22
CA ARG A 116 -3.24 -10.95 -18.41
C ARG A 116 -3.54 -12.19 -19.24
N SER A 117 -4.07 -12.00 -20.45
CA SER A 117 -4.34 -13.10 -21.39
C SER A 117 -3.07 -13.79 -21.87
N ILE A 118 -1.99 -13.03 -22.13
CA ILE A 118 -0.66 -13.59 -22.43
C ILE A 118 -0.15 -14.42 -21.26
N ILE A 119 -0.14 -13.89 -20.04
CA ILE A 119 0.37 -14.58 -18.84
C ILE A 119 -0.42 -15.87 -18.60
N ASN A 120 -1.75 -15.83 -18.67
CA ASN A 120 -2.61 -17.00 -18.48
C ASN A 120 -2.41 -18.08 -19.56
N SER A 121 -2.16 -17.66 -20.80
CA SER A 121 -1.98 -18.58 -21.94
C SER A 121 -0.58 -19.18 -21.98
N VAL A 122 0.44 -18.34 -21.83
CA VAL A 122 1.86 -18.70 -21.93
C VAL A 122 2.35 -19.38 -20.64
N ARG A 123 1.88 -18.91 -19.47
CA ARG A 123 2.38 -19.29 -18.13
C ARG A 123 3.91 -19.18 -18.05
N PRO A 124 4.48 -17.97 -18.18
CA PRO A 124 5.92 -17.79 -18.20
C PRO A 124 6.56 -18.12 -16.85
N SER A 125 7.79 -18.62 -16.89
CA SER A 125 8.62 -18.85 -15.70
C SER A 125 9.34 -17.59 -15.23
N LEU A 126 9.51 -16.60 -16.11
CA LEU A 126 10.18 -15.33 -15.83
C LEU A 126 9.61 -14.26 -16.76
N VAL A 127 9.33 -13.07 -16.23
CA VAL A 127 8.92 -11.90 -17.00
C VAL A 127 9.94 -10.79 -16.85
N VAL A 128 10.50 -10.31 -17.94
CA VAL A 128 11.47 -9.21 -17.95
C VAL A 128 10.89 -8.06 -18.75
N ALA A 129 10.44 -7.03 -18.06
CA ALA A 129 9.84 -5.86 -18.68
C ALA A 129 10.93 -4.85 -19.11
N TRP A 130 10.76 -4.17 -20.23
CA TRP A 130 11.74 -3.20 -20.72
C TRP A 130 11.42 -1.80 -20.22
N GLN A 131 12.34 -1.15 -19.51
CA GLN A 131 12.20 0.21 -19.00
C GLN A 131 11.02 0.42 -18.02
N ASN A 132 11.28 0.94 -16.82
CA ASN A 132 10.25 1.24 -15.81
C ASN A 132 9.51 2.58 -16.03
N SER A 133 9.81 3.31 -17.10
CA SER A 133 9.12 4.57 -17.43
C SER A 133 7.99 4.36 -18.44
N LEU A 134 8.02 3.27 -19.21
CA LEU A 134 6.95 2.94 -20.15
C LEU A 134 5.76 2.32 -19.41
N PRO A 135 4.54 2.87 -19.56
CA PRO A 135 3.34 2.34 -18.92
C PRO A 135 3.12 0.84 -19.11
N GLN A 136 3.16 0.36 -20.36
CA GLN A 136 2.93 -1.04 -20.72
C GLN A 136 3.93 -1.99 -20.04
N SER A 137 5.17 -1.58 -19.87
CA SER A 137 6.20 -2.38 -19.18
C SER A 137 5.90 -2.52 -17.69
N ASN A 138 5.40 -1.44 -17.06
CA ASN A 138 4.97 -1.49 -15.67
C ASN A 138 3.72 -2.34 -15.49
N ILE A 139 2.76 -2.27 -16.42
CA ILE A 139 1.55 -3.11 -16.41
C ILE A 139 1.94 -4.58 -16.48
N LEU A 140 2.84 -4.96 -17.42
CA LEU A 140 3.33 -6.32 -17.55
C LEU A 140 4.05 -6.80 -16.28
N LYS A 141 4.94 -5.98 -15.71
CA LYS A 141 5.68 -6.32 -14.48
C LYS A 141 4.74 -6.52 -13.29
N ARG A 142 3.79 -5.60 -13.09
CA ARG A 142 2.79 -5.68 -12.01
C ARG A 142 1.93 -6.92 -12.13
N LEU A 143 1.43 -7.22 -13.34
CA LEU A 143 0.71 -8.46 -13.58
C LEU A 143 1.58 -9.68 -13.27
N ALA A 144 2.85 -9.70 -13.69
CA ALA A 144 3.74 -10.81 -13.34
C ALA A 144 3.85 -11.00 -11.81
N GLU A 145 3.94 -9.91 -11.04
CA GLU A 145 3.94 -9.93 -9.57
C GLU A 145 2.61 -10.43 -8.99
N GLU A 146 1.46 -9.99 -9.51
CA GLU A 146 0.12 -10.48 -9.13
C GLU A 146 0.01 -12.00 -9.32
N TYR A 147 0.62 -12.54 -10.37
CA TYR A 147 0.69 -13.97 -10.66
C TYR A 147 1.86 -14.70 -9.97
N SER A 148 2.60 -14.03 -9.08
CA SER A 148 3.79 -14.56 -8.38
C SER A 148 4.86 -15.11 -9.34
N ILE A 149 4.99 -14.53 -10.52
CA ILE A 149 6.02 -14.84 -11.51
C ILE A 149 7.22 -13.93 -11.23
N PRO A 150 8.45 -14.47 -11.07
CA PRO A 150 9.64 -13.64 -10.93
C PRO A 150 9.72 -12.60 -12.05
N SER A 151 9.95 -11.35 -11.68
CA SER A 151 9.96 -10.26 -12.65
C SER A 151 11.06 -9.24 -12.41
N PHE A 152 11.62 -8.72 -13.51
CA PHE A 152 12.71 -7.73 -13.50
C PHE A 152 12.49 -6.66 -14.55
N ILE A 153 13.18 -5.54 -14.40
CA ILE A 153 13.33 -4.52 -15.42
C ILE A 153 14.65 -4.74 -16.16
N LEU A 154 14.59 -4.76 -17.49
CA LEU A 154 15.75 -4.70 -18.37
C LEU A 154 15.81 -3.32 -19.02
N GLU A 155 17.00 -2.77 -19.13
CA GLU A 155 17.24 -1.49 -19.82
C GLU A 155 18.60 -1.52 -20.51
N ARG A 156 18.83 -0.56 -21.40
CA ARG A 156 20.18 -0.21 -21.86
C ARG A 156 21.06 0.08 -20.66
N GLY A 157 22.23 -0.51 -20.66
CA GLY A 157 23.22 -0.33 -19.61
C GLY A 157 23.78 1.09 -19.56
N MET A 158 24.44 1.34 -18.43
CA MET A 158 25.05 2.63 -18.10
C MET A 158 26.07 3.06 -19.15
N LEU A 159 26.85 2.12 -19.69
CA LEU A 159 27.74 2.34 -20.83
C LEU A 159 27.12 1.80 -22.13
N PRO A 160 27.40 2.41 -23.30
CA PRO A 160 26.88 1.93 -24.58
C PRO A 160 27.19 0.45 -24.82
N ASP A 161 26.30 -0.21 -25.58
CA ASP A 161 26.39 -1.61 -25.98
C ASP A 161 26.40 -2.62 -24.84
N SER A 162 25.61 -2.31 -23.81
CA SER A 162 25.37 -3.19 -22.69
C SER A 162 23.91 -3.15 -22.24
N PHE A 163 23.49 -4.17 -21.49
CA PHE A 163 22.26 -4.19 -20.72
C PHE A 163 22.56 -4.02 -19.23
N MET A 164 21.54 -3.59 -18.49
CA MET A 164 21.44 -3.73 -17.04
C MET A 164 20.10 -4.35 -16.66
N ILE A 165 20.09 -5.08 -15.55
CA ILE A 165 18.90 -5.69 -14.98
C ILE A 165 18.67 -5.10 -13.60
N GLU A 166 17.44 -4.71 -13.31
CA GLU A 166 17.04 -4.02 -12.09
C GLU A 166 15.82 -4.70 -11.48
N SER A 167 15.74 -4.73 -10.15
CA SER A 167 14.58 -5.31 -9.44
C SER A 167 13.34 -4.42 -9.57
N TRP A 168 13.52 -3.08 -9.59
CA TRP A 168 12.43 -2.12 -9.54
C TRP A 168 12.42 -1.11 -10.69
N GLY A 169 13.60 -0.67 -11.15
CA GLY A 169 13.73 0.32 -12.22
C GLY A 169 15.10 0.97 -12.22
N ASN A 170 15.29 1.99 -13.06
CA ASN A 170 16.54 2.77 -13.14
C ASN A 170 16.46 4.08 -12.34
N VAL A 171 17.53 4.88 -12.37
CA VAL A 171 17.64 6.18 -11.68
C VAL A 171 17.37 6.02 -10.18
N ALA A 172 16.39 6.72 -9.61
CA ALA A 172 16.10 6.65 -8.18
C ALA A 172 15.48 5.33 -7.72
N LEU A 173 15.06 4.46 -8.65
CA LEU A 173 14.58 3.10 -8.35
C LEU A 173 15.66 2.03 -8.53
N SER A 174 16.85 2.39 -9.01
CA SER A 174 17.96 1.45 -9.23
C SER A 174 18.36 0.72 -7.95
N ASP A 175 18.74 -0.54 -8.10
CA ASP A 175 19.37 -1.33 -7.05
C ASP A 175 20.71 -0.71 -6.63
N LEU A 176 21.40 0.05 -7.49
CA LEU A 176 22.59 0.82 -7.10
C LEU A 176 22.26 1.96 -6.12
N VAL A 177 21.01 2.43 -6.11
CA VAL A 177 20.52 3.47 -5.18
C VAL A 177 19.89 2.85 -3.93
N ASN A 178 19.11 1.77 -4.10
CA ASN A 178 18.24 1.28 -3.03
C ASN A 178 18.73 0.00 -2.34
N ASN A 179 19.63 -0.76 -2.95
CA ASN A 179 20.10 -2.04 -2.41
C ASN A 179 21.35 -1.84 -1.52
N PHE A 180 21.17 -2.06 -0.21
CA PHE A 180 22.24 -1.90 0.78
C PHE A 180 23.48 -2.75 0.47
N ALA A 181 23.29 -4.02 0.09
CA ALA A 181 24.40 -4.94 -0.13
C ALA A 181 25.24 -4.52 -1.35
N ILE A 182 24.57 -4.10 -2.44
CA ILE A 182 25.25 -3.60 -3.63
C ILE A 182 26.01 -2.31 -3.33
N ARG A 183 25.38 -1.34 -2.65
CA ARG A 183 26.04 -0.08 -2.26
C ARG A 183 27.27 -0.33 -1.39
N ASN A 184 27.17 -1.25 -0.44
CA ASN A 184 28.29 -1.62 0.42
C ASN A 184 29.41 -2.30 -0.39
N SER A 185 29.06 -3.17 -1.36
CA SER A 185 30.03 -3.81 -2.26
C SER A 185 30.81 -2.78 -3.10
N ILE A 186 30.13 -1.79 -3.66
CA ILE A 186 30.76 -0.69 -4.42
C ILE A 186 31.67 0.15 -3.51
N ARG A 187 31.19 0.56 -2.33
CA ARG A 187 31.97 1.41 -1.40
C ARG A 187 33.23 0.73 -0.88
N ASN A 188 33.18 -0.58 -0.69
CA ASN A 188 34.32 -1.37 -0.24
C ASN A 188 35.23 -1.85 -1.39
N ASN A 189 34.83 -1.61 -2.64
CA ASN A 189 35.67 -1.95 -3.79
C ASN A 189 36.88 -1.02 -3.84
N SER A 190 38.07 -1.61 -3.73
CA SER A 190 39.34 -0.90 -3.93
C SER A 190 39.90 -1.07 -5.34
N ASP A 191 39.38 -2.00 -6.15
CA ASP A 191 39.91 -2.31 -7.48
C ASP A 191 39.39 -1.33 -8.54
N TYR A 192 40.29 -0.93 -9.42
CA TYR A 192 40.02 -0.12 -10.60
C TYR A 192 40.91 -0.50 -11.79
N SER A 193 41.51 -1.70 -11.76
CA SER A 193 42.53 -2.17 -12.70
C SER A 193 42.06 -2.23 -14.16
N SER A 194 40.77 -2.45 -14.40
CA SER A 194 40.21 -2.46 -15.76
C SER A 194 39.84 -1.06 -16.28
N PHE A 195 39.87 -0.01 -15.46
CA PHE A 195 39.38 1.32 -15.83
C PHE A 195 40.07 1.87 -17.09
N ASP A 196 41.40 1.80 -17.17
CA ASP A 196 42.14 2.38 -18.30
C ASP A 196 41.79 1.67 -19.62
N LYS A 197 41.61 0.35 -19.59
CA LYS A 197 41.15 -0.44 -20.75
C LYS A 197 39.73 -0.05 -21.16
N ILE A 198 38.83 0.13 -20.19
CA ILE A 198 37.45 0.57 -20.43
C ILE A 198 37.44 1.95 -21.08
N LYS A 199 38.19 2.89 -20.49
CA LYS A 199 38.34 4.26 -20.98
C LYS A 199 38.90 4.28 -22.41
N GLU A 200 39.99 3.55 -22.66
CA GLU A 200 40.61 3.48 -24.00
C GLU A 200 39.60 3.01 -25.05
N PHE A 201 38.86 1.93 -24.78
CA PHE A 201 37.86 1.41 -25.69
C PHE A 201 36.78 2.43 -26.02
N TYR A 202 36.11 3.00 -25.01
CA TYR A 202 34.97 3.89 -25.23
C TYR A 202 35.38 5.25 -25.83
N LEU A 203 36.59 5.75 -25.53
CA LEU A 203 37.10 6.97 -26.14
C LEU A 203 37.61 6.77 -27.58
N LYS A 204 38.00 5.54 -27.95
CA LYS A 204 38.45 5.19 -29.30
C LYS A 204 37.29 4.81 -30.21
N GLU A 205 36.47 3.84 -29.81
CA GLU A 205 35.39 3.29 -30.63
C GLU A 205 34.17 4.22 -30.65
N LYS A 206 34.01 5.08 -29.63
CA LYS A 206 32.93 6.08 -29.50
C LYS A 206 31.54 5.55 -29.90
N PRO A 207 31.10 4.40 -29.36
CA PRO A 207 29.77 3.86 -29.66
C PRO A 207 28.68 4.87 -29.28
N VAL A 208 27.64 4.99 -30.10
CA VAL A 208 26.55 5.95 -29.91
C VAL A 208 25.23 5.22 -29.64
N LYS A 209 24.46 5.70 -28.66
CA LYS A 209 23.11 5.15 -28.36
C LYS A 209 22.04 5.69 -29.31
N TYR A 210 22.25 6.87 -29.88
CA TYR A 210 21.33 7.55 -30.80
C TYR A 210 22.10 8.20 -31.93
N ASN A 211 21.44 8.36 -33.09
CA ASN A 211 21.97 9.13 -34.19
C ASN A 211 22.22 10.57 -33.76
N GLN A 212 23.35 11.11 -34.20
CA GLN A 212 23.79 12.46 -33.94
C GLN A 212 24.69 12.91 -35.07
N LYS A 213 24.87 14.22 -35.19
CA LYS A 213 25.86 14.82 -36.08
C LYS A 213 27.25 14.20 -35.92
N SER A 214 27.96 14.13 -37.05
CA SER A 214 29.33 13.60 -37.07
C SER A 214 30.28 14.42 -36.21
N TYR A 215 31.36 13.79 -35.77
CA TYR A 215 32.37 14.43 -34.94
C TYR A 215 33.05 15.61 -35.67
N GLU A 216 33.42 15.45 -36.95
CA GLU A 216 34.10 16.51 -37.72
C GLU A 216 33.17 17.67 -38.09
N ASP A 217 31.89 17.41 -38.39
CA ASP A 217 30.92 18.48 -38.66
C ASP A 217 30.69 19.31 -37.38
N SER A 218 30.50 18.64 -36.23
CA SER A 218 30.32 19.31 -34.94
C SER A 218 31.56 20.13 -34.54
N LYS A 219 32.76 19.62 -34.85
CA LYS A 219 34.04 20.29 -34.58
C LYS A 219 34.22 21.56 -35.40
N SER A 220 33.71 21.60 -36.62
CA SER A 220 33.74 22.80 -37.47
C SER A 220 32.88 23.92 -36.88
N GLU A 221 31.72 23.59 -36.29
CA GLU A 221 30.82 24.54 -35.60
C GLU A 221 31.33 24.94 -34.21
N LEU A 222 32.06 24.04 -33.54
CA LEU A 222 32.63 24.27 -32.22
C LEU A 222 33.56 25.50 -32.16
N ILE A 223 34.27 25.80 -33.25
CA ILE A 223 35.17 26.97 -33.34
C ILE A 223 34.42 28.28 -33.14
N GLU A 224 33.14 28.34 -33.52
CA GLU A 224 32.31 29.53 -33.29
C GLU A 224 31.73 29.59 -31.87
N ILE A 225 31.48 28.44 -31.26
CA ILE A 225 30.84 28.27 -29.94
C ILE A 225 31.83 28.56 -28.80
N PHE A 226 33.10 28.17 -28.95
CA PHE A 226 34.15 28.31 -27.91
C PHE A 226 35.12 29.48 -28.19
N ARG A 227 34.64 30.58 -28.77
CA ARG A 227 35.49 31.72 -29.20
C ARG A 227 36.16 32.50 -28.07
N ASN A 228 35.69 32.36 -26.83
CA ASN A 228 36.20 33.13 -25.68
C ASN A 228 36.93 32.22 -24.69
N SER A 229 37.81 32.80 -23.86
CA SER A 229 38.61 32.05 -22.87
C SER A 229 37.85 31.71 -21.57
N LYS A 230 36.52 31.80 -21.55
CA LYS A 230 35.71 31.61 -20.34
C LYS A 230 35.49 30.12 -20.06
N PRO A 231 35.36 29.73 -18.77
CA PRO A 231 34.98 28.38 -18.43
C PRO A 231 33.61 28.00 -19.01
N THR A 232 33.50 26.77 -19.49
CA THR A 232 32.31 26.24 -20.15
C THR A 232 31.63 25.16 -19.31
N LEU A 233 30.40 25.43 -18.90
CA LEU A 233 29.49 24.47 -18.28
C LEU A 233 28.63 23.82 -19.37
N VAL A 234 28.64 22.49 -19.44
CA VAL A 234 27.81 21.74 -20.40
C VAL A 234 26.74 20.95 -19.64
N TYR A 235 25.47 21.26 -19.86
CA TYR A 235 24.34 20.51 -19.32
C TYR A 235 23.76 19.56 -20.35
N PHE A 236 23.61 18.28 -20.00
CA PHE A 236 22.96 17.28 -20.83
C PHE A 236 21.55 17.00 -20.29
N ALA A 237 20.53 17.49 -21.00
CA ALA A 237 19.14 17.34 -20.60
C ALA A 237 18.61 15.92 -20.90
N ASN A 238 17.62 15.50 -20.12
CA ASN A 238 16.87 14.26 -20.32
C ASN A 238 15.45 14.57 -20.82
N VAL A 239 14.67 13.53 -21.13
CA VAL A 239 13.21 13.63 -21.27
C VAL A 239 12.60 13.35 -19.90
N ASP A 240 11.83 14.27 -19.32
CA ASP A 240 11.43 14.18 -17.90
C ASP A 240 10.49 13.01 -17.61
N SER A 241 9.58 12.72 -18.53
CA SER A 241 8.71 11.52 -18.47
C SER A 241 9.51 10.22 -18.58
N SER A 242 10.73 10.27 -19.13
CA SER A 242 11.54 9.06 -19.34
C SER A 242 12.38 8.60 -18.18
N VAL A 243 12.56 9.47 -17.19
CA VAL A 243 13.42 9.24 -16.02
C VAL A 243 12.64 9.32 -14.71
N GLY A 244 11.31 9.44 -14.79
CA GLY A 244 10.44 9.51 -13.63
C GLY A 244 10.39 10.88 -12.95
N ILE A 245 10.82 11.96 -13.62
CA ILE A 245 10.61 13.34 -13.14
C ILE A 245 9.16 13.78 -13.41
N TYR A 246 8.50 13.23 -14.44
CA TYR A 246 7.11 13.50 -14.76
C TYR A 246 6.22 12.23 -14.69
N PRO A 247 4.96 12.31 -14.21
CA PRO A 247 4.23 13.49 -13.74
C PRO A 247 4.85 14.13 -12.51
N GLU A 248 4.77 15.46 -12.45
CA GLU A 248 5.12 16.24 -11.26
C GLU A 248 4.24 15.77 -10.09
N ASP A 249 4.74 15.90 -8.87
CA ASP A 249 4.03 15.52 -7.63
C ASP A 249 3.79 14.01 -7.41
N THR A 250 4.57 13.14 -8.06
CA THR A 250 4.55 11.69 -7.77
C THR A 250 5.67 11.29 -6.82
N MET A 251 5.48 10.21 -6.05
CA MET A 251 6.54 9.66 -5.20
C MET A 251 7.83 9.37 -5.99
N LEU A 252 7.71 8.96 -7.26
CA LEU A 252 8.86 8.77 -8.14
C LEU A 252 9.55 10.09 -8.48
N SER A 253 8.81 11.15 -8.85
CA SER A 253 9.40 12.45 -9.14
C SER A 253 10.14 13.05 -7.94
N TYR A 254 9.55 12.94 -6.74
CA TYR A 254 10.19 13.36 -5.49
C TYR A 254 11.47 12.58 -5.16
N LYS A 255 11.51 11.28 -5.48
CA LYS A 255 12.70 10.44 -5.29
C LYS A 255 13.79 10.73 -6.32
N THR A 256 13.41 11.03 -7.56
CA THR A 256 14.33 11.31 -8.68
C THR A 256 14.92 12.70 -8.62
N SER A 257 14.10 13.74 -8.43
CA SER A 257 14.58 15.12 -8.38
C SER A 257 14.04 15.84 -7.15
N ARG A 258 14.93 16.17 -6.22
CA ARG A 258 14.59 16.87 -4.97
C ARG A 258 14.63 18.40 -5.10
N VAL A 259 15.26 18.90 -6.16
CA VAL A 259 15.67 20.31 -6.27
C VAL A 259 14.99 21.03 -7.43
N TYR A 260 14.81 20.36 -8.57
CA TYR A 260 14.22 20.97 -9.76
C TYR A 260 13.05 20.14 -10.27
N LYS A 261 11.92 20.78 -10.56
CA LYS A 261 10.69 20.08 -10.94
C LYS A 261 10.77 19.44 -12.32
N ASN A 262 11.52 20.05 -13.23
CA ASN A 262 11.65 19.61 -14.62
C ASN A 262 12.89 20.21 -15.29
N SER A 263 13.23 19.71 -16.48
CA SER A 263 14.41 20.14 -17.25
C SER A 263 14.38 21.63 -17.61
N LYS A 264 13.19 22.22 -17.80
CA LYS A 264 13.02 23.65 -18.07
C LYS A 264 13.42 24.51 -16.87
N GLU A 265 13.03 24.10 -15.67
CA GLU A 265 13.48 24.75 -14.43
C GLU A 265 15.00 24.63 -14.25
N THR A 266 15.55 23.43 -14.46
CA THR A 266 17.00 23.20 -14.38
C THR A 266 17.76 24.14 -15.31
N ILE A 267 17.34 24.23 -16.58
CA ILE A 267 17.93 25.14 -17.58
C ILE A 267 17.88 26.59 -17.08
N LYS A 268 16.73 27.05 -16.60
CA LYS A 268 16.56 28.42 -16.08
C LYS A 268 17.52 28.71 -14.92
N LYS A 269 17.75 27.76 -14.03
CA LYS A 269 18.64 27.92 -12.86
C LYS A 269 20.11 27.92 -13.29
N LEU A 270 20.50 27.06 -14.23
CA LEU A 270 21.84 27.04 -14.80
C LEU A 270 22.15 28.30 -15.63
N SER A 271 21.20 28.82 -16.41
CA SER A 271 21.38 30.08 -17.15
C SER A 271 21.65 31.24 -16.20
N LYS A 272 20.92 31.34 -15.09
CA LYS A 272 21.19 32.35 -14.04
C LYS A 272 22.57 32.20 -13.41
N LEU A 273 23.00 30.96 -13.15
CA LEU A 273 24.35 30.68 -12.64
C LEU A 273 25.41 31.13 -13.64
N ALA A 274 25.24 30.80 -14.93
CA ALA A 274 26.16 31.18 -15.99
C ALA A 274 26.25 32.69 -16.19
N GLU A 275 25.14 33.41 -16.10
CA GLU A 275 25.13 34.88 -16.11
C GLU A 275 25.91 35.45 -14.93
N LYS A 276 25.64 34.96 -13.71
CA LYS A 276 26.24 35.44 -12.45
C LYS A 276 27.74 35.19 -12.40
N LYS A 277 28.19 34.00 -12.84
CA LYS A 277 29.59 33.54 -12.80
C LYS A 277 30.36 33.84 -14.08
N ASP A 278 29.72 34.49 -15.05
CA ASP A 278 30.27 34.81 -16.37
C ASP A 278 30.85 33.60 -17.12
N LEU A 279 30.05 32.54 -17.22
CA LEU A 279 30.40 31.27 -17.86
C LEU A 279 29.79 31.18 -19.27
N ASN A 280 30.36 30.33 -20.11
CA ASN A 280 29.64 29.80 -21.26
C ASN A 280 28.77 28.62 -20.79
N LEU A 281 27.48 28.65 -21.08
CA LEU A 281 26.56 27.54 -20.83
C LEU A 281 26.15 26.90 -22.16
N ILE A 282 26.43 25.61 -22.31
CA ILE A 282 25.95 24.80 -23.44
C ILE A 282 24.93 23.81 -22.92
N ILE A 283 23.73 23.82 -23.49
CA ILE A 283 22.66 22.88 -23.15
C ILE A 283 22.50 21.93 -24.32
N LYS A 284 22.87 20.67 -24.12
CA LYS A 284 22.60 19.59 -25.07
C LYS A 284 21.26 18.95 -24.74
N LEU A 285 20.24 19.25 -25.56
CA LEU A 285 18.93 18.63 -25.43
C LEU A 285 18.95 17.16 -25.89
N HIS A 286 18.03 16.37 -25.35
CA HIS A 286 17.82 15.00 -25.81
C HIS A 286 17.23 14.99 -27.24
N PRO A 287 17.60 14.05 -28.13
CA PRO A 287 17.05 14.01 -29.50
C PRO A 287 15.52 13.89 -29.56
N HIS A 288 14.92 13.24 -28.56
CA HIS A 288 13.47 13.05 -28.44
C HIS A 288 12.77 14.11 -27.58
N ASP A 289 13.50 15.08 -27.01
CA ASP A 289 12.85 16.23 -26.39
C ASP A 289 12.21 17.10 -27.50
N SER A 290 10.95 17.49 -27.32
CA SER A 290 10.20 18.37 -28.23
C SER A 290 9.94 19.77 -27.65
N GLY A 291 10.50 20.06 -26.47
CA GLY A 291 10.25 21.31 -25.75
C GLY A 291 10.82 22.54 -26.47
N ASP A 292 10.10 23.66 -26.37
CA ASP A 292 10.59 24.97 -26.80
C ASP A 292 11.36 25.66 -25.68
N TYR A 293 12.65 25.89 -25.94
CA TYR A 293 13.60 26.55 -25.05
C TYR A 293 14.19 27.84 -25.66
N SER A 294 13.60 28.34 -26.76
CA SER A 294 14.07 29.55 -27.46
C SER A 294 14.27 30.75 -26.53
N ALA A 295 13.38 30.91 -25.54
CA ALA A 295 13.47 31.97 -24.53
C ALA A 295 14.70 31.89 -23.61
N SER A 296 15.40 30.75 -23.56
CA SER A 296 16.63 30.55 -22.78
C SER A 296 17.91 30.70 -23.62
N GLN A 297 17.79 30.86 -24.94
CA GLN A 297 18.93 31.11 -25.83
C GLN A 297 19.45 32.54 -25.64
N THR A 298 20.74 32.69 -25.37
CA THR A 298 21.41 34.00 -25.25
C THR A 298 22.83 33.91 -25.80
N ASP A 299 23.56 35.03 -25.87
CA ASP A 299 24.99 35.02 -26.23
C ASP A 299 25.85 34.17 -25.26
N LYS A 300 25.36 33.89 -24.06
CA LYS A 300 26.04 33.06 -23.04
C LYS A 300 25.43 31.67 -22.88
N THR A 301 24.20 31.45 -23.33
CA THR A 301 23.49 30.16 -23.23
C THR A 301 23.16 29.64 -24.63
N ILE A 302 23.85 28.58 -25.03
CA ILE A 302 23.73 27.97 -26.36
C ILE A 302 23.03 26.63 -26.22
N ILE A 303 21.86 26.50 -26.85
CA ILE A 303 21.08 25.27 -26.86
C ILE A 303 21.35 24.51 -28.15
N LEU A 304 21.73 23.23 -28.02
CA LEU A 304 22.08 22.34 -29.11
C LEU A 304 21.20 21.09 -29.05
N ARG A 305 20.51 20.78 -30.15
CA ARG A 305 19.71 19.54 -30.26
C ARG A 305 20.45 18.46 -31.05
N ASP A 306 20.96 18.78 -32.23
CA ASP A 306 21.76 17.88 -33.06
C ASP A 306 23.24 18.28 -33.04
N PHE A 307 24.02 17.62 -32.17
CA PHE A 307 25.44 17.89 -31.99
C PHE A 307 26.14 16.67 -31.37
N ASN A 308 27.42 16.47 -31.70
CA ASN A 308 28.21 15.37 -31.16
C ASN A 308 28.47 15.55 -29.64
N TYR A 309 27.82 14.75 -28.79
CA TYR A 309 27.92 14.92 -27.34
C TYR A 309 29.32 14.58 -26.79
N GLN A 310 30.06 13.67 -27.43
CA GLN A 310 31.43 13.32 -27.00
C GLN A 310 32.36 14.52 -27.12
N LEU A 311 32.24 15.29 -28.20
CA LEU A 311 33.01 16.53 -28.36
C LEU A 311 32.70 17.54 -27.25
N LEU A 312 31.44 17.64 -26.82
CA LEU A 312 31.06 18.50 -25.70
C LEU A 312 31.65 18.00 -24.37
N MET A 313 31.68 16.68 -24.13
CA MET A 313 32.36 16.10 -22.98
C MET A 313 33.87 16.37 -23.01
N GLU A 314 34.50 16.27 -24.18
CA GLU A 314 35.92 16.58 -24.38
C GLU A 314 36.27 18.05 -24.16
N LYS A 315 35.33 18.96 -24.39
CA LYS A 315 35.59 20.41 -24.38
C LYS A 315 35.04 21.17 -23.18
N GLY A 316 33.97 20.70 -22.55
CA GLY A 316 33.41 21.34 -21.34
C GLY A 316 34.37 21.28 -20.16
N ASP A 317 34.40 22.32 -19.33
CA ASP A 317 35.22 22.37 -18.11
C ASP A 317 34.51 21.67 -16.94
N VAL A 318 33.18 21.84 -16.86
CA VAL A 318 32.29 21.15 -15.92
C VAL A 318 31.13 20.56 -16.70
N LEU A 319 30.81 19.29 -16.43
CA LEU A 319 29.72 18.56 -17.09
C LEU A 319 28.57 18.38 -16.10
N ALA A 320 27.36 18.77 -16.47
CA ALA A 320 26.19 18.69 -15.60
C ALA A 320 25.13 17.73 -16.14
N PHE A 321 24.54 16.94 -15.26
CA PHE A 321 23.54 15.94 -15.59
C PHE A 321 22.41 15.95 -14.58
N SER A 322 21.19 15.73 -15.07
CA SER A 322 20.05 15.34 -14.25
C SER A 322 20.02 13.82 -14.19
N CYS A 323 19.32 13.12 -15.11
CA CYS A 323 19.15 11.66 -15.03
C CYS A 323 19.61 10.87 -16.27
N THR A 324 20.26 11.51 -17.24
CA THR A 324 20.67 10.83 -18.48
C THR A 324 21.81 9.83 -18.25
N THR A 325 21.80 8.70 -18.96
CA THR A 325 22.88 7.70 -18.92
C THR A 325 24.23 8.23 -19.44
N LEU A 326 24.26 9.38 -20.12
CA LEU A 326 25.51 10.03 -20.51
C LEU A 326 26.41 10.40 -19.31
N GLN A 327 25.85 10.48 -18.10
CA GLN A 327 26.61 10.74 -16.87
C GLN A 327 27.71 9.69 -16.61
N PHE A 328 27.53 8.44 -17.03
CA PHE A 328 28.52 7.37 -16.81
C PHE A 328 29.68 7.45 -17.80
N GLU A 329 29.40 7.77 -19.07
CA GLU A 329 30.43 8.02 -20.07
C GLU A 329 31.25 9.26 -19.72
N ALA A 330 30.64 10.28 -19.11
CA ALA A 330 31.32 11.48 -18.65
C ALA A 330 32.44 11.21 -17.65
N LEU A 331 32.33 10.17 -16.81
CA LEU A 331 33.36 9.77 -15.85
C LEU A 331 34.65 9.31 -16.56
N LEU A 332 34.57 8.80 -17.79
CA LEU A 332 35.73 8.36 -18.57
C LEU A 332 36.60 9.53 -19.04
N TYR A 333 36.06 10.74 -19.10
CA TYR A 333 36.78 11.95 -19.46
C TYR A 333 37.58 12.55 -18.30
N GLU A 334 37.40 12.04 -17.08
CA GLU A 334 38.07 12.51 -15.86
C GLU A 334 37.94 14.02 -15.68
N LYS A 335 36.69 14.51 -15.74
CA LYS A 335 36.33 15.91 -15.53
C LYS A 335 35.38 16.08 -14.35
N PRO A 336 35.29 17.29 -13.76
CA PRO A 336 34.28 17.60 -12.77
C PRO A 336 32.87 17.37 -13.33
N VAL A 337 32.10 16.55 -12.61
CA VAL A 337 30.71 16.24 -12.94
C VAL A 337 29.80 16.80 -11.85
N LEU A 338 28.86 17.65 -12.24
CA LEU A 338 27.80 18.20 -11.41
C LEU A 338 26.52 17.38 -11.59
N LEU A 339 26.02 16.81 -10.49
CA LEU A 339 24.81 15.99 -10.49
C LEU A 339 23.65 16.77 -9.89
N LEU A 340 22.58 16.96 -10.67
CA LEU A 340 21.43 17.83 -10.37
C LEU A 340 20.18 17.06 -9.92
N ALA A 341 20.24 15.73 -9.93
CA ALA A 341 19.16 14.83 -9.55
C ALA A 341 19.74 13.59 -8.82
N ASN A 342 18.89 12.84 -8.13
CA ASN A 342 19.27 11.62 -7.45
C ASN A 342 19.30 10.44 -8.46
N THR A 343 20.49 10.10 -8.92
CA THR A 343 20.75 9.00 -9.87
C THR A 343 21.57 7.87 -9.23
N GLU A 344 21.93 6.88 -10.04
CA GLU A 344 22.79 5.77 -9.65
C GLU A 344 24.23 6.22 -9.28
N LEU A 345 24.62 7.47 -9.56
CA LEU A 345 25.89 8.04 -9.09
C LEU A 345 25.82 8.59 -7.65
N SER A 346 24.63 8.72 -7.07
CA SER A 346 24.42 9.49 -5.83
C SER A 346 24.95 8.80 -4.58
N GLY A 347 25.61 9.56 -3.71
CA GLY A 347 26.08 9.13 -2.41
C GLY A 347 27.28 8.17 -2.45
N PHE A 348 28.04 8.17 -3.53
CA PHE A 348 29.31 7.43 -3.66
C PHE A 348 30.55 8.32 -3.58
N ASP A 349 30.38 9.64 -3.44
CA ASP A 349 31.47 10.61 -3.46
C ASP A 349 32.35 10.49 -4.71
N ILE A 350 31.69 10.38 -5.87
CA ILE A 350 32.31 10.27 -7.21
C ILE A 350 32.06 11.50 -8.09
N VAL A 351 31.09 12.33 -7.72
CA VAL A 351 30.67 13.55 -8.42
C VAL A 351 30.36 14.66 -7.40
N TYR A 352 30.01 15.85 -7.89
CA TYR A 352 29.57 16.99 -7.08
C TYR A 352 28.03 17.03 -7.09
N GLU A 353 27.39 16.75 -5.95
CA GLU A 353 25.94 16.51 -5.86
C GLU A 353 25.20 17.75 -5.34
N VAL A 354 24.19 18.22 -6.09
CA VAL A 354 23.31 19.32 -5.68
C VAL A 354 22.11 18.76 -4.92
N ASN A 355 22.10 18.94 -3.60
CA ASN A 355 21.11 18.33 -2.70
C ASN A 355 20.08 19.30 -2.11
N GLY A 356 20.10 20.59 -2.49
CA GLY A 356 19.10 21.57 -2.03
C GLY A 356 18.98 22.78 -2.95
N GLU A 357 17.85 23.50 -2.87
CA GLU A 357 17.50 24.63 -3.77
C GLU A 357 18.51 25.78 -3.76
N GLY A 358 19.27 25.93 -2.67
CA GLY A 358 20.31 26.96 -2.53
C GLY A 358 21.75 26.49 -2.78
N SER A 359 22.00 25.19 -2.96
CA SER A 359 23.37 24.65 -2.97
C SER A 359 24.03 24.65 -4.35
N LEU A 360 23.30 24.97 -5.42
CA LEU A 360 23.83 24.92 -6.79
C LEU A 360 25.12 25.72 -6.96
N GLU A 361 25.16 26.94 -6.43
CA GLU A 361 26.28 27.85 -6.64
C GLU A 361 27.54 27.39 -5.90
N SER A 362 27.42 26.97 -4.64
CA SER A 362 28.56 26.49 -3.85
C SER A 362 29.12 25.19 -4.41
N VAL A 363 28.24 24.25 -4.78
CA VAL A 363 28.66 22.95 -5.36
C VAL A 363 29.28 23.15 -6.74
N PHE A 364 28.80 24.13 -7.52
CA PHE A 364 29.46 24.51 -8.77
C PHE A 364 30.86 25.09 -8.53
N ASP A 365 31.01 25.96 -7.53
CA ASP A 365 32.32 26.55 -7.17
C ASP A 365 33.32 25.45 -6.77
N GLU A 366 32.89 24.44 -6.00
CA GLU A 366 33.70 23.26 -5.69
C GLU A 366 34.10 22.50 -6.96
N ALA A 367 33.16 22.29 -7.88
CA ALA A 367 33.39 21.55 -9.12
C ALA A 367 34.39 22.26 -10.05
N ILE A 368 34.22 23.56 -10.27
CA ILE A 368 35.10 24.33 -11.17
C ILE A 368 36.50 24.51 -10.57
N ASN A 369 36.61 24.65 -9.24
CA ASN A 369 37.89 24.73 -8.54
C ASN A 369 38.54 23.36 -8.30
N LYS A 370 37.87 22.26 -8.68
CA LYS A 370 38.33 20.88 -8.53
C LYS A 370 38.59 20.48 -7.07
N GLU A 371 37.76 20.97 -6.15
CA GLU A 371 37.88 20.63 -4.74
C GLU A 371 37.68 19.14 -4.50
N ASN A 372 38.68 18.47 -3.91
CA ASN A 372 38.69 17.02 -3.69
C ASN A 372 38.52 16.18 -4.98
N PHE A 373 38.82 16.75 -6.15
CA PHE A 373 38.55 16.10 -7.44
C PHE A 373 39.33 14.80 -7.62
N ASP A 374 40.59 14.72 -7.18
CA ASP A 374 41.42 13.52 -7.34
C ASP A 374 40.82 12.30 -6.62
N GLN A 375 40.25 12.52 -5.41
CA GLN A 375 39.59 11.47 -4.65
C GLN A 375 38.27 11.05 -5.31
N LYS A 376 37.46 12.02 -5.76
CA LYS A 376 36.22 11.75 -6.51
C LYS A 376 36.50 10.97 -7.79
N ASN A 377 37.53 11.37 -8.53
CA ASN A 377 37.96 10.68 -9.75
C ASN A 377 38.45 9.26 -9.45
N LEU A 378 39.22 9.05 -8.38
CA LEU A 378 39.62 7.71 -7.94
C LEU A 378 38.40 6.84 -7.59
N ASN A 379 37.42 7.38 -6.88
CA ASN A 379 36.18 6.67 -6.56
C ASN A 379 35.39 6.36 -7.84
N ALA A 380 35.36 7.28 -8.82
CA ALA A 380 34.70 7.07 -10.11
C ALA A 380 35.35 5.92 -10.90
N LYS A 381 36.69 5.80 -10.86
CA LYS A 381 37.41 4.67 -11.48
C LYS A 381 37.01 3.33 -10.87
N LYS A 382 36.96 3.26 -9.54
CA LYS A 382 36.51 2.07 -8.80
C LYS A 382 35.06 1.73 -9.11
N TYR A 383 34.21 2.75 -9.24
CA TYR A 383 32.80 2.59 -9.59
C TYR A 383 32.64 2.01 -11.00
N ILE A 384 33.28 2.61 -12.01
CA ILE A 384 33.23 2.14 -13.42
C ILE A 384 33.76 0.71 -13.54
N HIS A 385 34.88 0.41 -12.86
CA HIS A 385 35.40 -0.96 -12.77
C HIS A 385 34.35 -1.92 -12.18
N TRP A 386 33.71 -1.54 -11.07
CA TRP A 386 32.76 -2.41 -10.40
C TRP A 386 31.51 -2.68 -11.25
N ILE A 387 30.89 -1.66 -11.86
CA ILE A 387 29.67 -1.86 -12.65
C ILE A 387 29.93 -2.70 -13.90
N THR A 388 31.10 -2.53 -14.55
CA THR A 388 31.47 -3.32 -15.74
C THR A 388 31.87 -4.76 -15.38
N ALA A 389 32.31 -5.00 -14.15
CA ALA A 389 32.66 -6.32 -13.67
C ALA A 389 31.46 -7.10 -13.10
N ASN A 390 30.43 -6.42 -12.58
CA ASN A 390 29.39 -7.08 -11.77
C ASN A 390 27.95 -6.77 -12.18
N PHE A 391 27.69 -5.64 -12.85
CA PHE A 391 26.33 -5.13 -13.03
C PHE A 391 25.86 -5.11 -14.49
N LEU A 392 26.77 -4.78 -15.42
CA LEU A 392 26.45 -4.66 -16.84
C LEU A 392 26.68 -5.98 -17.58
N PHE A 393 25.90 -6.20 -18.65
CA PHE A 393 26.02 -7.33 -19.57
C PHE A 393 26.30 -6.81 -20.98
N ALA A 394 27.41 -7.21 -21.60
CA ALA A 394 27.80 -6.77 -22.93
C ALA A 394 26.89 -7.34 -24.02
N TYR A 395 26.69 -6.58 -25.10
CA TYR A 395 26.03 -7.07 -26.31
C TYR A 395 26.88 -8.08 -27.08
N SER A 396 28.20 -7.97 -27.01
CA SER A 396 29.15 -8.91 -27.61
C SER A 396 30.42 -9.04 -26.76
N ASP A 397 31.34 -9.94 -27.16
CA ASP A 397 32.57 -10.20 -26.39
C ASP A 397 33.65 -9.12 -26.60
N ASN A 398 33.39 -8.13 -27.47
CA ASN A 398 34.38 -7.10 -27.83
C ASN A 398 34.38 -5.92 -26.86
N GLN A 399 33.32 -5.72 -26.07
CA GLN A 399 33.26 -4.66 -25.07
C GLN A 399 34.09 -5.02 -23.83
N PRO A 400 34.69 -4.04 -23.14
CA PRO A 400 35.45 -4.25 -21.90
C PRO A 400 34.51 -4.42 -20.69
N ILE A 401 33.46 -5.23 -20.84
CA ILE A 401 32.47 -5.57 -19.82
C ILE A 401 32.57 -7.07 -19.57
N LYS A 402 32.60 -7.47 -18.30
CA LYS A 402 32.90 -8.86 -17.93
C LYS A 402 31.78 -9.83 -18.25
N ASN A 403 30.53 -9.44 -17.99
CA ASN A 403 29.38 -10.33 -18.20
C ASN A 403 28.92 -10.25 -19.65
N SER A 404 28.62 -11.40 -20.24
CA SER A 404 28.20 -11.57 -21.62
C SER A 404 26.70 -11.85 -21.75
N THR A 405 26.19 -11.96 -22.97
CA THR A 405 24.83 -12.46 -23.22
C THR A 405 24.63 -13.91 -22.74
N PHE A 406 25.70 -14.70 -22.65
CA PHE A 406 25.67 -16.04 -22.04
C PHE A 406 25.47 -15.98 -20.52
N ASP A 407 26.13 -15.05 -19.85
CA ASP A 407 25.95 -14.84 -18.40
C ASP A 407 24.53 -14.35 -18.09
N LEU A 408 23.99 -13.48 -18.96
CA LEU A 408 22.59 -13.04 -18.88
C LEU A 408 21.61 -14.22 -19.02
N ALA A 409 21.82 -15.08 -20.02
CA ALA A 409 21.04 -16.31 -20.20
C ALA A 409 21.12 -17.23 -18.98
N THR A 410 22.33 -17.36 -18.41
CA THR A 410 22.59 -18.19 -17.23
C THR A 410 21.83 -17.66 -16.02
N TYR A 411 21.87 -16.34 -15.81
CA TYR A 411 21.13 -15.68 -14.73
C TYR A 411 19.62 -15.90 -14.89
N PHE A 412 19.06 -15.60 -16.07
CA PHE A 412 17.65 -15.83 -16.38
C PHE A 412 17.22 -17.29 -16.19
N SER A 413 18.05 -18.23 -16.65
CA SER A 413 17.82 -19.66 -16.43
C SER A 413 17.86 -20.04 -14.94
N SER A 414 18.73 -19.43 -14.14
CA SER A 414 18.86 -19.76 -12.72
C SER A 414 17.67 -19.31 -11.87
N ILE A 415 17.03 -18.20 -12.25
CA ILE A 415 15.91 -17.60 -11.50
C ILE A 415 14.53 -17.98 -12.07
N ALA A 416 14.48 -18.63 -13.24
CA ALA A 416 13.25 -19.13 -13.84
C ALA A 416 12.88 -20.50 -13.24
N PRO A 417 11.86 -20.61 -12.36
CA PRO A 417 11.43 -21.88 -11.78
C PRO A 417 10.91 -22.86 -12.83
N VAL A 418 11.09 -24.15 -12.56
CA VAL A 418 10.44 -25.24 -13.31
C VAL A 418 9.00 -25.37 -12.81
N LEU A 419 8.03 -25.14 -13.69
CA LEU A 419 6.61 -25.30 -13.37
C LEU A 419 6.25 -26.79 -13.31
N LYS A 420 5.50 -27.23 -12.29
CA LYS A 420 5.23 -28.66 -12.01
C LYS A 420 4.03 -29.26 -12.76
N GLU A 421 3.31 -28.50 -13.59
CA GLU A 421 2.11 -28.95 -14.32
C GLU A 421 2.36 -29.20 -15.82
N ARG A 422 1.96 -30.40 -16.28
CA ARG A 422 2.19 -30.93 -17.64
C ARG A 422 2.06 -29.89 -18.76
N PHE A 423 3.11 -29.77 -19.56
CA PHE A 423 3.10 -29.08 -20.85
C PHE A 423 2.14 -29.77 -21.82
N ASN A 424 1.21 -29.01 -22.39
CA ASN A 424 0.36 -29.45 -23.49
C ASN A 424 0.56 -28.49 -24.66
N LEU A 425 0.81 -29.04 -25.86
CA LEU A 425 1.05 -28.29 -27.11
C LEU A 425 -0.06 -27.27 -27.43
N GLY A 426 -1.26 -27.44 -26.85
CA GLY A 426 -2.40 -26.53 -27.02
C GLY A 426 -2.31 -25.15 -26.34
N ARG A 427 -1.24 -24.80 -25.61
CA ARG A 427 -1.11 -23.47 -24.97
C ARG A 427 -0.86 -22.35 -25.97
N PHE A 428 0.06 -22.57 -26.92
CA PHE A 428 0.24 -21.66 -28.04
C PHE A 428 -0.99 -21.67 -28.95
N ASP A 429 -1.71 -22.78 -29.09
CA ASP A 429 -2.94 -22.81 -29.89
C ASP A 429 -4.07 -22.00 -29.25
N ARG A 430 -4.17 -21.95 -27.91
CA ARG A 430 -5.09 -21.06 -27.20
C ARG A 430 -4.69 -19.59 -27.33
N LEU A 431 -3.41 -19.29 -27.20
CA LEU A 431 -2.90 -17.95 -27.45
C LEU A 431 -3.13 -17.54 -28.91
N SER A 432 -2.89 -18.46 -29.85
CA SER A 432 -3.19 -18.28 -31.27
C SER A 432 -4.67 -18.06 -31.50
N ALA A 433 -5.54 -18.85 -30.87
CA ALA A 433 -6.98 -18.67 -30.97
C ALA A 433 -7.44 -17.33 -30.39
N TYR A 434 -6.88 -16.91 -29.25
CA TYR A 434 -7.13 -15.59 -28.65
C TYR A 434 -6.65 -14.45 -29.56
N LEU A 435 -5.40 -14.51 -30.04
CA LEU A 435 -4.83 -13.52 -30.95
C LEU A 435 -5.58 -13.48 -32.30
N LEU A 436 -6.10 -14.62 -32.78
CA LEU A 436 -6.96 -14.69 -33.98
C LEU A 436 -8.39 -14.17 -33.71
N SER A 437 -8.86 -14.19 -32.46
CA SER A 437 -10.18 -13.68 -32.07
C SER A 437 -10.21 -12.15 -31.96
N ILE A 438 -9.05 -11.53 -31.76
CA ILE A 438 -8.86 -10.08 -31.78
C ILE A 438 -8.99 -9.56 -33.23
N LYS A 439 -9.90 -8.61 -33.47
CA LYS A 439 -10.03 -7.94 -34.77
C LYS A 439 -8.90 -6.91 -34.95
N TYR A 440 -7.76 -7.33 -35.50
CA TYR A 440 -6.66 -6.43 -35.81
C TYR A 440 -6.53 -6.19 -37.33
N PRO A 441 -6.35 -4.93 -37.80
CA PRO A 441 -6.26 -4.62 -39.24
C PRO A 441 -4.99 -5.16 -39.93
N HIS A 442 -3.97 -5.56 -39.15
CA HIS A 442 -2.69 -6.03 -39.65
C HIS A 442 -2.45 -7.48 -39.21
N GLN A 443 -2.62 -8.44 -40.12
CA GLN A 443 -2.39 -9.86 -39.85
C GLN A 443 -0.98 -10.10 -39.28
N PHE A 444 -0.87 -10.54 -38.02
CA PHE A 444 0.38 -11.03 -37.44
C PHE A 444 0.46 -12.55 -37.56
N PRO A 445 1.48 -13.12 -38.23
CA PRO A 445 1.73 -14.55 -38.14
C PRO A 445 2.35 -14.89 -36.79
N ILE A 446 1.77 -15.84 -36.06
CA ILE A 446 2.48 -16.57 -35.00
C ILE A 446 3.38 -17.56 -35.72
N VAL A 447 4.65 -17.19 -35.90
CA VAL A 447 5.61 -18.09 -36.55
C VAL A 447 6.15 -19.03 -35.48
N LYS A 448 5.56 -20.22 -35.37
CA LYS A 448 6.18 -21.32 -34.61
C LYS A 448 7.42 -21.78 -35.36
N GLU A 449 8.47 -22.15 -34.62
CA GLU A 449 9.71 -22.73 -35.17
C GLU A 449 9.45 -23.94 -36.10
N SER A 450 8.29 -24.61 -35.97
CA SER A 450 7.85 -25.76 -36.78
C SER A 450 7.12 -25.42 -38.08
N ASP A 451 6.59 -24.21 -38.25
CA ASP A 451 5.56 -23.91 -39.26
C ASP A 451 6.10 -23.14 -40.48
N ILE A 452 7.42 -23.16 -40.68
CA ILE A 452 8.06 -22.65 -41.90
C ILE A 452 7.92 -23.69 -43.04
N SER A 453 6.69 -24.09 -43.35
CA SER A 453 6.30 -24.58 -44.67
C SER A 453 4.77 -24.65 -44.83
N SER A 454 4.26 -23.85 -45.78
CA SER A 454 2.97 -23.96 -46.49
C SER A 454 1.64 -23.49 -45.85
N ASN A 455 1.08 -22.45 -46.50
CA ASN A 455 -0.32 -22.06 -46.80
C ASN A 455 -1.47 -22.34 -45.79
N TYR A 456 -2.18 -21.25 -45.42
CA TYR A 456 -3.38 -21.23 -44.57
C TYR A 456 -4.69 -21.13 -45.38
N GLU A 457 -5.74 -21.85 -44.94
CA GLU A 457 -7.16 -21.57 -45.17
C GLU A 457 -7.95 -21.70 -43.84
N ILE A 458 -8.96 -20.84 -43.66
CA ILE A 458 -9.71 -20.62 -42.41
C ILE A 458 -11.04 -21.39 -42.42
N ILE A 459 -11.38 -22.09 -41.33
CA ILE A 459 -12.72 -22.68 -41.10
C ILE A 459 -13.20 -22.41 -39.65
N SER A 460 -14.42 -21.89 -39.52
CA SER A 460 -15.18 -21.71 -38.26
C SER A 460 -15.90 -22.99 -37.82
N LEU A 461 -16.21 -23.21 -36.53
CA LEU A 461 -17.42 -23.94 -36.08
C LEU A 461 -17.67 -23.91 -34.55
N ASN A 462 -18.92 -24.23 -34.18
CA ASN A 462 -19.69 -23.95 -32.96
C ASN A 462 -19.85 -25.15 -31.97
N LYS A 463 -19.97 -24.81 -30.67
CA LYS A 463 -20.95 -25.23 -29.60
C LYS A 463 -21.08 -26.65 -28.97
N GLU A 464 -21.08 -26.62 -27.62
CA GLU A 464 -22.08 -27.14 -26.64
C GLU A 464 -22.35 -28.66 -26.48
N LYS A 465 -21.38 -29.50 -26.10
CA LYS A 465 -21.76 -30.86 -25.59
C LYS A 465 -21.01 -31.47 -24.41
N GLU A 466 -20.02 -30.81 -23.82
CA GLU A 466 -19.17 -31.45 -22.79
C GLU A 466 -19.38 -30.94 -21.34
N LYS A 467 -20.45 -30.17 -21.08
CA LYS A 467 -20.69 -29.56 -19.75
C LYS A 467 -21.28 -30.54 -18.70
N LEU A 468 -21.52 -31.81 -19.04
CA LEU A 468 -22.24 -32.77 -18.18
C LEU A 468 -21.38 -33.88 -17.55
N THR A 469 -20.07 -33.92 -17.78
CA THR A 469 -19.20 -35.04 -17.33
C THR A 469 -18.29 -34.74 -16.14
N GLN A 470 -18.22 -33.50 -15.63
CA GLN A 470 -17.33 -33.16 -14.49
C GLN A 470 -17.97 -33.34 -13.10
N LEU A 471 -19.29 -33.20 -12.98
CA LEU A 471 -20.00 -33.40 -11.71
C LEU A 471 -20.03 -34.88 -11.28
N GLU A 472 -20.17 -35.81 -12.24
CA GLU A 472 -20.09 -37.25 -11.98
C GLU A 472 -18.68 -37.70 -11.53
N LEU A 473 -17.63 -36.95 -11.90
CA LEU A 473 -16.26 -37.26 -11.49
C LEU A 473 -16.02 -36.94 -10.01
N MET A 474 -16.63 -35.86 -9.52
CA MET A 474 -16.45 -35.34 -8.17
C MET A 474 -17.20 -36.18 -7.13
N GLU A 475 -18.41 -36.66 -7.47
CA GLU A 475 -19.19 -37.55 -6.58
C GLU A 475 -18.55 -38.94 -6.41
N ASN A 476 -17.88 -39.46 -7.45
CA ASN A 476 -17.19 -40.75 -7.39
C ASN A 476 -15.93 -40.69 -6.52
N LEU A 477 -15.20 -39.56 -6.53
CA LEU A 477 -14.00 -39.36 -5.70
C LEU A 477 -14.32 -39.27 -4.19
N ILE A 478 -15.48 -38.70 -3.85
CA ILE A 478 -15.96 -38.60 -2.46
C ILE A 478 -16.33 -39.99 -1.91
N LYS A 479 -17.03 -40.81 -2.70
CA LYS A 479 -17.36 -42.20 -2.33
C LYS A 479 -16.14 -43.10 -2.13
N ASP A 480 -15.09 -42.89 -2.93
CA ASP A 480 -13.87 -43.68 -2.81
C ASP A 480 -13.08 -43.34 -1.53
N TYR A 481 -13.11 -42.08 -1.08
CA TYR A 481 -12.52 -41.64 0.19
C TYR A 481 -13.25 -42.21 1.42
N GLU A 482 -14.58 -42.19 1.43
CA GLU A 482 -15.41 -42.72 2.52
C GLU A 482 -15.30 -44.26 2.67
N SER A 483 -14.92 -44.97 1.60
CA SER A 483 -14.75 -46.43 1.60
C SER A 483 -13.49 -46.92 2.34
N GLY A 484 -12.67 -46.03 2.91
CA GLY A 484 -11.50 -46.37 3.71
C GLY A 484 -10.29 -46.85 2.90
N ARG A 485 -10.32 -46.76 1.57
CA ARG A 485 -9.15 -47.01 0.71
C ARG A 485 -8.24 -45.79 0.71
N LYS A 486 -7.17 -45.83 1.52
CA LYS A 486 -6.13 -44.80 1.52
C LYS A 486 -5.22 -44.93 0.30
N SER A 487 -5.04 -43.84 -0.46
CA SER A 487 -3.85 -43.65 -1.30
C SER A 487 -3.38 -42.18 -1.28
N GLU A 488 -2.06 -42.03 -1.35
CA GLU A 488 -1.25 -40.80 -1.32
C GLU A 488 -1.55 -39.83 -2.49
N GLU A 489 -2.32 -40.26 -3.50
CA GLU A 489 -2.76 -39.45 -4.65
C GLU A 489 -3.83 -38.41 -4.30
N LEU A 490 -4.75 -38.71 -3.36
CA LEU A 490 -5.79 -37.74 -2.97
C LEU A 490 -5.20 -36.54 -2.20
N PHE A 491 -4.09 -36.77 -1.48
CA PHE A 491 -3.32 -35.77 -0.74
C PHE A 491 -2.47 -34.87 -1.67
N ASN A 492 -2.04 -35.40 -2.82
CA ASN A 492 -1.31 -34.64 -3.85
C ASN A 492 -2.20 -33.81 -4.78
N GLU A 493 -3.46 -34.22 -4.99
CA GLU A 493 -4.42 -33.42 -5.78
C GLU A 493 -4.97 -32.22 -4.97
N LEU A 494 -5.24 -32.38 -3.67
CA LEU A 494 -5.61 -31.26 -2.80
C LEU A 494 -4.43 -30.30 -2.54
N GLY A 495 -3.19 -30.81 -2.51
CA GLY A 495 -1.97 -30.02 -2.32
C GLY A 495 -1.59 -29.07 -3.48
N LYS A 496 -2.17 -29.23 -4.67
CA LYS A 496 -1.99 -28.29 -5.80
C LYS A 496 -2.87 -27.04 -5.69
N ILE A 497 -3.90 -27.05 -4.84
CA ILE A 497 -4.83 -25.94 -4.70
C ILE A 497 -4.31 -24.87 -3.72
N PHE A 498 -3.37 -25.21 -2.81
CA PHE A 498 -2.97 -24.35 -1.68
C PHE A 498 -1.60 -23.65 -1.79
N ILE A 499 -0.80 -23.84 -2.86
CA ILE A 499 0.51 -23.17 -3.04
C ILE A 499 0.33 -21.80 -3.72
N ILE A 500 -0.41 -20.90 -3.06
CA ILE A 500 -0.70 -19.51 -3.50
C ILE A 500 -0.36 -18.47 -2.40
N GLN A 501 0.18 -18.86 -1.24
CA GLN A 501 0.31 -17.93 -0.10
C GLN A 501 1.68 -17.93 0.60
N ASN A 502 2.73 -17.31 0.02
CA ASN A 502 3.78 -16.60 0.82
C ASN A 502 4.91 -16.00 -0.04
N ALA A 503 4.88 -14.67 -0.27
CA ALA A 503 6.07 -13.85 -0.56
C ALA A 503 5.84 -12.35 -0.26
N PHE A 504 5.34 -12.01 0.94
CA PHE A 504 5.27 -10.64 1.46
C PHE A 504 6.33 -10.46 2.57
N SER A 505 7.52 -9.91 2.26
CA SER A 505 8.49 -9.52 3.32
C SER A 505 9.62 -8.55 2.94
N THR A 506 9.43 -7.51 2.11
CA THR A 506 10.55 -6.55 1.88
C THR A 506 10.18 -5.06 1.64
N ALA A 507 9.09 -4.55 2.21
CA ALA A 507 8.74 -3.12 2.12
C ALA A 507 8.89 -2.33 3.45
N ALA A 508 9.10 -3.02 4.58
CA ALA A 508 8.96 -2.42 5.92
C ALA A 508 10.14 -1.54 6.42
N ASN A 509 11.18 -1.26 5.61
CA ASN A 509 12.39 -0.58 6.12
C ASN A 509 12.76 0.78 5.48
N TYR A 510 11.87 1.43 4.73
CA TYR A 510 12.21 2.70 4.04
C TYR A 510 11.69 4.00 4.69
N PHE A 511 10.86 3.97 5.74
CA PHE A 511 10.29 5.18 6.34
C PHE A 511 11.01 5.74 7.59
N HIS A 512 12.10 5.12 8.05
CA HIS A 512 12.72 5.49 9.32
C HIS A 512 13.83 6.57 9.30
N LYS A 513 14.08 7.28 8.18
CA LYS A 513 15.14 8.32 8.10
C LYS A 513 14.68 9.74 7.73
N ALA A 514 13.39 9.97 7.51
CA ALA A 514 12.86 11.32 7.23
C ALA A 514 12.50 12.13 8.49
N LYS A 515 12.64 11.55 9.70
CA LYS A 515 12.31 12.20 10.98
C LYS A 515 13.49 12.92 11.66
N ALA A 516 14.65 13.04 11.00
CA ALA A 516 15.88 13.54 11.62
C ALA A 516 16.36 14.94 11.17
N TYR A 517 15.62 15.68 10.33
CA TYR A 517 16.01 17.05 9.94
C TYR A 517 14.93 18.13 10.10
N LYS A 518 13.80 17.83 10.76
CA LYS A 518 12.74 18.82 11.04
C LYS A 518 12.77 19.31 12.51
N LYS A 519 13.97 19.66 12.99
CA LYS A 519 14.17 20.09 14.39
C LYS A 519 15.04 21.35 14.54
N LEU A 520 15.01 22.26 13.56
CA LEU A 520 15.82 23.48 13.61
C LEU A 520 15.13 24.76 13.09
N ASP A 521 13.80 24.82 12.94
CA ASP A 521 13.19 26.05 12.42
C ASP A 521 11.81 26.44 12.99
N GLU A 522 11.48 26.04 14.22
CA GLU A 522 10.26 26.53 14.90
C GLU A 522 10.56 26.93 16.36
N GLU A 523 11.63 27.72 16.55
CA GLU A 523 11.82 28.60 17.70
C GLU A 523 11.89 30.06 17.20
N SER A 524 10.74 30.62 16.82
CA SER A 524 10.40 32.06 16.83
C SER A 524 9.15 32.23 15.96
N SER A 525 7.96 32.40 16.51
CA SER A 525 7.49 33.71 16.96
C SER A 525 6.05 33.60 17.47
N LYS A 526 5.80 34.08 18.70
CA LYS A 526 4.48 34.58 19.15
C LYS A 526 4.41 36.08 18.80
N PRO A 527 3.24 36.64 18.44
CA PRO A 527 2.28 37.21 19.42
C PRO A 527 0.80 37.01 18.94
N GLU A 528 -0.31 37.31 19.63
CA GLU A 528 -0.70 37.93 20.91
C GLU A 528 -2.18 37.55 21.19
N SER A 529 -2.62 37.73 22.43
CA SER A 529 -3.93 37.41 23.02
C SER A 529 -5.13 38.26 22.52
N PHE A 530 -6.33 37.68 22.47
CA PHE A 530 -7.60 38.41 22.68
C PHE A 530 -8.60 37.59 23.52
N GLU A 531 -9.05 38.18 24.63
CA GLU A 531 -10.15 37.73 25.48
C GLU A 531 -11.51 38.14 24.90
N GLY A 532 -12.57 37.36 25.16
CA GLY A 532 -13.95 37.85 25.04
C GLY A 532 -15.01 36.78 24.76
N ALA A 533 -15.52 36.12 25.80
CA ALA A 533 -16.74 35.34 25.71
C ALA A 533 -17.96 36.28 25.71
N ASP A 534 -18.63 36.47 24.56
CA ASP A 534 -20.11 36.68 24.45
C ASP A 534 -20.69 36.67 23.01
N GLU A 535 -19.96 36.20 21.99
CA GLU A 535 -20.45 36.19 20.59
C GLU A 535 -21.30 34.95 20.22
N LYS A 536 -21.09 33.79 20.87
CA LYS A 536 -21.70 32.52 20.43
C LYS A 536 -23.23 32.48 20.59
N THR A 537 -23.75 32.98 21.70
CA THR A 537 -25.20 32.90 22.02
C THR A 537 -26.06 33.81 21.14
N ASN A 538 -25.50 34.94 20.69
CA ASN A 538 -26.19 35.88 19.80
C ASN A 538 -26.30 35.34 18.36
N ASN A 539 -25.37 34.47 17.95
CA ASN A 539 -25.32 33.91 16.61
C ASN A 539 -26.38 32.82 16.38
N TYR A 540 -26.61 31.93 17.36
CA TYR A 540 -27.64 30.88 17.26
C TYR A 540 -29.07 31.42 17.20
N LYS A 541 -29.36 32.47 17.96
CA LYS A 541 -30.69 33.09 17.98
C LYS A 541 -31.04 33.73 16.63
N THR A 542 -30.06 34.38 16.01
CA THR A 542 -30.18 34.98 14.67
C THR A 542 -30.40 33.92 13.60
N LEU A 543 -29.67 32.80 13.65
CA LEU A 543 -29.84 31.68 12.70
C LEU A 543 -31.23 31.02 12.83
N LEU A 544 -31.76 30.89 14.05
CA LEU A 544 -33.11 30.36 14.25
C LEU A 544 -34.21 31.32 13.79
N GLU A 545 -34.05 32.64 13.96
CA GLU A 545 -34.99 33.62 13.39
C GLU A 545 -34.99 33.57 11.84
N ILE A 546 -33.82 33.39 11.22
CA ILE A 546 -33.70 33.19 9.78
C ILE A 546 -34.36 31.87 9.35
N ALA A 547 -34.14 30.78 10.09
CA ALA A 547 -34.77 29.50 9.82
C ALA A 547 -36.31 29.61 9.89
N GLN A 548 -36.84 30.31 10.90
CA GLN A 548 -38.27 30.57 11.03
C GLN A 548 -38.82 31.35 9.83
N ASN A 549 -38.14 32.41 9.41
CA ASN A 549 -38.53 33.20 8.25
C ASN A 549 -38.50 32.38 6.93
N CYS A 550 -37.55 31.46 6.77
CA CYS A 550 -37.51 30.54 5.64
C CYS A 550 -38.75 29.63 5.62
N ILE A 551 -39.15 29.11 6.79
CA ILE A 551 -40.34 28.27 6.94
C ILE A 551 -41.61 29.06 6.60
N GLU A 552 -41.76 30.28 7.13
CA GLU A 552 -42.90 31.17 6.83
C GLU A 552 -42.98 31.55 5.35
N ALA A 553 -41.84 31.63 4.66
CA ALA A 553 -41.75 31.86 3.22
C ALA A 553 -41.96 30.58 2.37
N GLY A 554 -42.26 29.43 2.99
CA GLY A 554 -42.50 28.15 2.31
C GLY A 554 -41.24 27.40 1.86
N LYS A 555 -40.05 27.84 2.31
CA LYS A 555 -38.74 27.23 2.01
C LYS A 555 -38.31 26.27 3.11
N ILE A 556 -39.02 25.14 3.19
CA ILE A 556 -38.96 24.21 4.31
C ILE A 556 -37.58 23.55 4.44
N PHE A 557 -36.99 23.08 3.33
CA PHE A 557 -35.67 22.46 3.33
C PHE A 557 -34.56 23.45 3.73
N GLU A 558 -34.66 24.72 3.29
CA GLU A 558 -33.71 25.78 3.67
C GLU A 558 -33.80 26.14 5.17
N GLY A 559 -34.98 25.98 5.77
CA GLY A 559 -35.17 26.08 7.22
C GLY A 559 -34.58 24.88 7.96
N TYR A 560 -34.81 23.67 7.44
CA TYR A 560 -34.29 22.41 7.98
C TYR A 560 -32.75 22.40 8.08
N THR A 561 -32.04 22.74 7.00
CA THR A 561 -30.56 22.75 6.99
C THR A 561 -29.99 23.73 8.02
N ARG A 562 -30.59 24.91 8.16
CA ARG A 562 -30.15 25.91 9.16
C ARG A 562 -30.36 25.46 10.60
N VAL A 563 -31.45 24.75 10.88
CA VAL A 563 -31.69 24.19 12.22
C VAL A 563 -30.69 23.07 12.52
N GLN A 564 -30.39 22.21 11.54
CA GLN A 564 -29.36 21.18 11.69
C GLN A 564 -27.97 21.78 11.96
N ASN A 565 -27.57 22.82 11.23
CA ASN A 565 -26.29 23.51 11.45
C ASN A 565 -26.14 24.11 12.86
N VAL A 566 -27.26 24.50 13.51
CA VAL A 566 -27.24 24.96 14.92
C VAL A 566 -27.08 23.77 15.87
N LEU A 567 -27.78 22.66 15.63
CA LEU A 567 -27.68 21.43 16.44
C LEU A 567 -26.32 20.75 16.33
N ASP A 568 -25.61 20.92 15.23
CA ASP A 568 -24.23 20.43 15.09
C ASP A 568 -23.25 21.13 16.02
N LYS A 569 -23.51 22.41 16.29
CA LYS A 569 -22.66 23.25 17.14
C LYS A 569 -23.07 23.15 18.61
N ASP A 570 -24.36 22.93 18.88
CA ASP A 570 -24.90 22.64 20.21
C ASP A 570 -26.12 21.72 20.12
N ASN A 571 -25.87 20.41 20.24
CA ASN A 571 -26.89 19.38 20.09
C ASN A 571 -27.99 19.48 21.16
N ASN A 572 -27.76 20.17 22.29
CA ASN A 572 -28.73 20.29 23.38
C ASN A 572 -29.50 21.62 23.36
N TYR A 573 -29.38 22.41 22.29
CA TYR A 573 -30.07 23.69 22.20
C TYR A 573 -31.57 23.53 21.94
N GLU A 574 -32.35 23.54 23.03
CA GLU A 574 -33.80 23.33 23.05
C GLU A 574 -34.61 24.13 22.01
N PRO A 575 -34.34 25.43 21.74
CA PRO A 575 -35.07 26.17 20.73
C PRO A 575 -34.92 25.58 19.31
N ALA A 576 -33.74 25.06 18.96
CA ALA A 576 -33.49 24.43 17.67
C ALA A 576 -34.19 23.06 17.56
N ARG A 577 -34.18 22.26 18.63
CA ARG A 577 -34.90 20.97 18.68
C ARG A 577 -36.42 21.14 18.54
N LYS A 578 -36.97 22.18 19.19
CA LYS A 578 -38.38 22.51 19.09
C LYS A 578 -38.74 22.91 17.64
N LEU A 579 -37.93 23.78 17.03
CA LEU A 579 -38.16 24.20 15.65
C LEU A 579 -38.02 23.05 14.64
N LEU A 580 -37.08 22.12 14.86
CA LEU A 580 -36.96 20.90 14.07
C LEU A 580 -38.24 20.06 14.13
N SER A 581 -38.83 19.92 15.33
CA SER A 581 -40.09 19.20 15.51
C SER A 581 -41.26 19.88 14.78
N GLU A 582 -41.33 21.20 14.81
CA GLU A 582 -42.33 21.99 14.08
C GLU A 582 -42.17 21.83 12.55
N ILE A 583 -40.94 21.83 12.02
CA ILE A 583 -40.65 21.56 10.60
C ILE A 583 -41.18 20.19 10.18
N MET A 584 -40.94 19.15 10.98
CA MET A 584 -41.39 17.79 10.66
C MET A 584 -42.93 17.67 10.67
N GLU A 585 -43.63 18.42 11.51
CA GLU A 585 -45.10 18.47 11.53
C GLU A 585 -45.66 19.18 10.29
N ILE A 586 -45.02 20.28 9.85
CA ILE A 586 -45.36 20.98 8.61
C ILE A 586 -45.19 20.06 7.40
N ILE A 587 -44.06 19.34 7.32
CA ILE A 587 -43.78 18.38 6.24
C ILE A 587 -44.85 17.28 6.19
N ASN A 588 -45.21 16.70 7.34
CA ASN A 588 -46.25 15.68 7.40
C ASN A 588 -47.61 16.20 6.91
N THR A 589 -48.00 17.40 7.33
CA THR A 589 -49.25 18.03 6.88
C THR A 589 -49.24 18.28 5.37
N LYS A 590 -48.13 18.83 4.85
CA LYS A 590 -47.96 19.12 3.43
C LYS A 590 -47.92 17.86 2.57
N ASN A 591 -47.29 16.79 3.04
CA ASN A 591 -47.29 15.48 2.39
C ASN A 591 -48.71 14.92 2.24
N HIS A 592 -49.58 15.14 3.21
CA HIS A 592 -51.00 14.76 3.13
C HIS A 592 -51.79 15.64 2.14
N GLU A 593 -51.59 16.95 2.14
CA GLU A 593 -52.29 17.89 1.26
C GLU A 593 -51.90 17.70 -0.23
N ASP A 594 -50.60 17.56 -0.51
CA ASP A 594 -50.08 17.42 -1.89
C ASP A 594 -50.19 15.98 -2.42
N ILE A 595 -50.72 15.05 -1.61
CA ILE A 595 -50.80 13.61 -1.89
C ILE A 595 -49.40 13.13 -2.31
N TRP A 596 -48.40 13.42 -1.48
CA TRP A 596 -47.02 13.08 -1.75
C TRP A 596 -46.80 11.57 -1.56
N THR A 597 -46.02 10.95 -2.45
CA THR A 597 -45.77 9.50 -2.41
C THR A 597 -44.33 9.23 -2.85
N SER A 598 -43.74 8.12 -2.39
CA SER A 598 -42.41 7.69 -2.84
C SER A 598 -42.28 7.56 -4.36
N LYS A 599 -43.37 7.23 -5.06
CA LYS A 599 -43.39 7.20 -6.54
C LYS A 599 -43.22 8.58 -7.17
N LYS A 600 -43.69 9.65 -6.52
CA LYS A 600 -43.53 11.03 -6.99
C LYS A 600 -42.09 11.51 -6.76
N SER A 601 -41.49 11.23 -5.59
CA SER A 601 -40.10 11.60 -5.32
C SER A 601 -39.13 10.91 -6.28
N VAL A 602 -39.23 9.59 -6.45
CA VAL A 602 -38.39 8.85 -7.43
C VAL A 602 -38.53 9.41 -8.86
N ALA A 603 -39.75 9.72 -9.31
CA ALA A 603 -39.95 10.27 -10.65
C ALA A 603 -39.35 11.67 -10.82
N LEU A 604 -39.30 12.48 -9.77
CA LEU A 604 -38.69 13.81 -9.80
C LEU A 604 -37.17 13.75 -9.71
N ILE A 605 -36.60 12.82 -8.93
CA ILE A 605 -35.15 12.58 -8.86
C ILE A 605 -34.63 12.13 -10.24
N LEU A 606 -35.22 11.10 -10.84
CA LEU A 606 -34.84 10.64 -12.20
C LEU A 606 -34.92 11.76 -13.26
N LYS A 607 -35.90 12.65 -13.13
CA LYS A 607 -36.05 13.81 -14.01
C LYS A 607 -35.00 14.88 -13.74
N ALA A 608 -34.60 15.07 -12.48
CA ALA A 608 -33.49 15.95 -12.11
C ALA A 608 -32.16 15.41 -12.64
N GLU A 609 -31.88 14.12 -12.51
CA GLU A 609 -30.68 13.47 -13.08
C GLU A 609 -30.60 13.67 -14.61
N GLU A 610 -31.71 13.50 -15.34
CA GLU A 610 -31.75 13.74 -16.78
C GLU A 610 -31.41 15.21 -17.12
N LYS A 611 -31.85 16.15 -16.28
CA LYS A 611 -31.56 17.58 -16.43
C LYS A 611 -30.11 17.93 -16.05
N ILE A 612 -29.55 17.32 -15.01
CA ILE A 612 -28.13 17.44 -14.63
C ILE A 612 -27.25 16.99 -15.79
N ASN A 613 -27.54 15.83 -16.39
CA ASN A 613 -26.82 15.29 -17.55
C ASN A 613 -26.89 16.20 -18.79
N LYS A 614 -27.96 17.00 -18.93
CA LYS A 614 -28.12 18.01 -19.99
C LYS A 614 -27.60 19.40 -19.60
N ASN A 615 -26.96 19.52 -18.44
CA ASN A 615 -26.46 20.77 -17.87
C ASN A 615 -27.55 21.85 -17.63
N ASN A 616 -28.79 21.43 -17.37
CA ASN A 616 -29.91 22.31 -17.01
C ASN A 616 -30.07 22.37 -15.48
N LEU A 617 -29.10 23.01 -14.82
CA LEU A 617 -28.92 22.95 -13.36
C LEU A 617 -30.04 23.64 -12.59
N GLU A 618 -30.51 24.82 -13.05
CA GLU A 618 -31.58 25.57 -12.38
C GLU A 618 -32.86 24.76 -12.27
N SER A 619 -33.26 24.09 -13.36
CA SER A 619 -34.47 23.28 -13.36
C SER A 619 -34.29 21.91 -12.71
N ALA A 620 -33.06 21.38 -12.62
CA ALA A 620 -32.76 20.18 -11.83
C ALA A 620 -32.86 20.49 -10.32
N LYS A 621 -32.32 21.66 -9.93
CA LYS A 621 -32.38 22.19 -8.58
C LYS A 621 -33.82 22.38 -8.09
N GLU A 622 -34.69 22.91 -8.93
CA GLU A 622 -36.13 23.05 -8.63
C GLU A 622 -36.80 21.71 -8.32
N ASP A 623 -36.54 20.67 -9.14
CA ASP A 623 -37.12 19.34 -8.95
C ASP A 623 -36.55 18.67 -7.67
N LEU A 624 -35.25 18.80 -7.39
CA LEU A 624 -34.61 18.25 -6.17
C LEU A 624 -35.05 18.97 -4.89
N VAL A 625 -35.11 20.31 -4.90
CA VAL A 625 -35.59 21.09 -3.76
C VAL A 625 -37.07 20.82 -3.50
N LEU A 626 -37.86 20.56 -4.55
CA LEU A 626 -39.24 20.11 -4.36
C LEU A 626 -39.29 18.79 -3.60
N VAL A 627 -38.46 17.79 -3.96
CA VAL A 627 -38.37 16.53 -3.20
C VAL A 627 -37.91 16.76 -1.77
N LEU A 628 -36.86 17.54 -1.56
CA LEU A 628 -36.28 17.79 -0.23
C LEU A 628 -37.17 18.62 0.70
N ASN A 629 -38.11 19.41 0.16
CA ASN A 629 -39.15 20.09 0.94
C ASN A 629 -40.21 19.11 1.51
N HIS A 630 -40.31 17.91 0.95
CA HIS A 630 -41.23 16.84 1.36
C HIS A 630 -40.51 15.68 2.07
N GLU A 631 -39.25 15.44 1.73
CA GLU A 631 -38.38 14.37 2.24
C GLU A 631 -36.94 14.91 2.48
N PRO A 632 -36.70 15.68 3.56
CA PRO A 632 -35.42 16.38 3.78
C PRO A 632 -34.23 15.45 4.08
N GLU A 633 -34.49 14.19 4.43
CA GLU A 633 -33.49 13.16 4.71
C GLU A 633 -33.32 12.16 3.54
N ASN A 634 -33.87 12.46 2.36
CA ASN A 634 -33.74 11.59 1.19
C ASN A 634 -32.31 11.63 0.62
N LEU A 635 -31.54 10.57 0.86
CA LEU A 635 -30.11 10.47 0.52
C LEU A 635 -29.83 10.64 -0.98
N GLU A 636 -30.67 10.10 -1.85
CA GLU A 636 -30.50 10.17 -3.31
C GLU A 636 -30.68 11.63 -3.79
N ALA A 637 -31.74 12.29 -3.32
CA ALA A 637 -31.97 13.71 -3.61
C ALA A 637 -30.89 14.63 -3.00
N LEU A 638 -30.38 14.33 -1.80
CA LEU A 638 -29.28 15.08 -1.17
C LEU A 638 -27.97 14.93 -1.94
N ASN A 639 -27.65 13.72 -2.39
CA ASN A 639 -26.46 13.44 -3.20
C ASN A 639 -26.51 14.21 -4.52
N ASP A 640 -27.61 14.12 -5.27
CA ASP A 640 -27.79 14.88 -6.51
C ASP A 640 -27.79 16.40 -6.28
N TYR A 641 -28.38 16.86 -5.17
CA TYR A 641 -28.39 18.27 -4.83
C TYR A 641 -26.99 18.80 -4.50
N SER A 642 -26.16 18.00 -3.83
CA SER A 642 -24.75 18.34 -3.61
C SER A 642 -23.97 18.45 -4.92
N VAL A 643 -24.23 17.56 -5.89
CA VAL A 643 -23.63 17.63 -7.24
C VAL A 643 -24.06 18.91 -7.97
N VAL A 644 -25.35 19.28 -7.92
CA VAL A 644 -25.84 20.54 -8.51
C VAL A 644 -25.16 21.74 -7.87
N LEU A 645 -24.99 21.77 -6.54
CA LEU A 645 -24.30 22.87 -5.86
C LEU A 645 -22.81 22.95 -6.23
N ILE A 646 -22.14 21.80 -6.39
CA ILE A 646 -20.74 21.73 -6.88
C ILE A 646 -20.65 22.30 -8.29
N MET A 647 -21.58 21.93 -9.18
CA MET A 647 -21.63 22.43 -10.56
C MET A 647 -22.00 23.91 -10.65
N GLU A 648 -22.74 24.45 -9.67
CA GLU A 648 -23.02 25.89 -9.51
C GLU A 648 -21.88 26.66 -8.82
N GLU A 649 -20.75 26.01 -8.52
CA GLU A 649 -19.60 26.58 -7.79
C GLU A 649 -19.91 27.04 -6.35
N LYS A 650 -20.96 26.47 -5.73
CA LYS A 650 -21.38 26.75 -4.33
C LYS A 650 -20.80 25.72 -3.38
N TYR A 651 -19.47 25.69 -3.27
CA TYR A 651 -18.73 24.61 -2.60
C TYR A 651 -18.99 24.50 -1.10
N SER A 652 -19.10 25.62 -0.39
CA SER A 652 -19.41 25.64 1.05
C SER A 652 -20.83 25.09 1.31
N GLU A 653 -21.82 25.50 0.51
CA GLU A 653 -23.18 24.94 0.58
C GLU A 653 -23.21 23.45 0.21
N ALA A 654 -22.40 23.01 -0.77
CA ALA A 654 -22.29 21.60 -1.12
C ALA A 654 -21.70 20.77 0.03
N LYS A 655 -20.70 21.32 0.75
CA LYS A 655 -20.12 20.69 1.94
C LYS A 655 -21.19 20.53 3.03
N ASP A 656 -21.97 21.56 3.32
CA ASP A 656 -23.03 21.48 4.34
C ASP A 656 -24.01 20.33 4.03
N ILE A 657 -24.35 20.12 2.76
CA ILE A 657 -25.20 19.00 2.33
C ILE A 657 -24.49 17.64 2.51
N ILE A 658 -23.20 17.55 2.15
CA ILE A 658 -22.37 16.36 2.33
C ILE A 658 -22.26 15.98 3.81
N ASP A 659 -22.13 16.93 4.72
CA ASP A 659 -22.10 16.68 6.17
C ASP A 659 -23.42 16.12 6.68
N ILE A 660 -24.55 16.61 6.15
CA ILE A 660 -25.87 16.04 6.45
C ILE A 660 -25.94 14.60 5.95
N ILE A 661 -25.43 14.31 4.75
CA ILE A 661 -25.38 12.95 4.20
C ILE A 661 -24.55 12.04 5.09
N PHE A 662 -23.36 12.44 5.55
CA PHE A 662 -22.55 11.61 6.45
C PHE A 662 -23.18 11.35 7.81
N LYS A 663 -24.02 12.25 8.32
CA LYS A 663 -24.77 11.98 9.56
C LYS A 663 -25.86 10.93 9.36
N LEU A 664 -26.52 10.96 8.20
CA LEU A 664 -27.55 9.99 7.85
C LEU A 664 -26.92 8.63 7.47
N GLU A 665 -25.83 8.66 6.72
CA GLU A 665 -25.06 7.51 6.23
C GLU A 665 -23.54 7.81 6.20
N PRO A 666 -22.81 7.48 7.28
CA PRO A 666 -21.39 7.81 7.44
C PRO A 666 -20.44 7.23 6.37
N ILE A 667 -20.90 6.22 5.63
CA ILE A 667 -20.14 5.52 4.59
C ILE A 667 -20.74 5.75 3.20
N ASN A 668 -21.49 6.84 2.99
CA ASN A 668 -22.05 7.15 1.68
C ASN A 668 -20.93 7.43 0.67
N GLU A 669 -20.71 6.49 -0.24
CA GLU A 669 -19.64 6.54 -1.24
C GLU A 669 -19.74 7.76 -2.15
N ILE A 670 -20.97 8.16 -2.51
CA ILE A 670 -21.23 9.31 -3.39
C ILE A 670 -20.86 10.63 -2.68
N ALA A 671 -21.25 10.80 -1.42
CA ALA A 671 -20.89 11.97 -0.63
C ALA A 671 -19.37 12.04 -0.34
N MET A 672 -18.73 10.88 -0.14
CA MET A 672 -17.27 10.77 -0.01
C MET A 672 -16.56 11.16 -1.30
N ASP A 673 -17.02 10.69 -2.44
CA ASP A 673 -16.50 11.08 -3.75
C ASP A 673 -16.69 12.59 -4.02
N ASN A 674 -17.85 13.15 -3.68
CA ASN A 674 -18.13 14.57 -3.79
C ASN A 674 -17.23 15.41 -2.85
N LEU A 675 -16.98 14.96 -1.61
CA LEU A 675 -16.06 15.62 -0.68
C LEU A 675 -14.61 15.54 -1.17
N ASN A 676 -14.17 14.36 -1.62
CA ASN A 676 -12.85 14.16 -2.17
C ASN A 676 -12.63 15.05 -3.39
N TYR A 677 -13.62 15.16 -4.27
CA TYR A 677 -13.58 16.10 -5.39
C TYR A 677 -13.34 17.54 -4.92
N LEU A 678 -14.07 18.00 -3.91
CA LEU A 678 -13.92 19.35 -3.36
C LEU A 678 -12.52 19.58 -2.73
N ILE A 679 -11.99 18.59 -2.01
CA ILE A 679 -10.68 18.66 -1.33
C ILE A 679 -9.51 18.57 -2.32
N GLU A 680 -9.54 17.60 -3.23
CA GLU A 680 -8.48 17.36 -4.23
C GLU A 680 -8.30 18.57 -5.16
N ASN A 681 -9.40 19.25 -5.48
CA ASN A 681 -9.39 20.44 -6.32
C ASN A 681 -9.21 21.75 -5.53
N LYS A 682 -9.01 21.68 -4.20
CA LYS A 682 -8.84 22.84 -3.29
C LYS A 682 -9.99 23.86 -3.40
N LEU A 683 -11.21 23.36 -3.56
CA LEU A 683 -12.42 24.18 -3.73
C LEU A 683 -13.05 24.59 -2.40
N LEU A 684 -12.57 24.02 -1.28
CA LEU A 684 -12.95 24.34 0.09
C LEU A 684 -11.83 25.14 0.78
N SER A 685 -12.20 26.05 1.69
CA SER A 685 -11.22 26.77 2.50
C SER A 685 -10.62 25.86 3.59
N GLU A 686 -9.48 26.24 4.18
CA GLU A 686 -8.89 25.48 5.30
C GLU A 686 -9.84 25.39 6.51
N GLU A 687 -10.73 26.38 6.68
CA GLU A 687 -11.79 26.36 7.71
C GLU A 687 -12.92 25.36 7.40
N ASP A 688 -13.10 24.97 6.12
CA ASP A 688 -14.15 24.04 5.67
C ASP A 688 -13.70 22.55 5.68
N ILE A 689 -12.40 22.25 5.84
CA ILE A 689 -11.76 20.91 5.67
C ILE A 689 -11.51 20.19 7.03
N GLU A 690 -12.19 20.58 8.09
CA GLU A 690 -11.94 20.00 9.42
C GLU A 690 -12.51 18.56 9.56
N PHE A 691 -11.71 17.54 9.22
CA PHE A 691 -12.02 16.12 9.52
C PHE A 691 -11.97 15.88 11.03
N SER A 692 -12.95 15.14 11.54
CA SER A 692 -12.97 14.73 12.95
C SER A 692 -11.75 13.85 13.28
N GLU A 693 -11.27 13.90 14.54
CA GLU A 693 -10.16 13.03 14.98
C GLU A 693 -10.46 11.54 14.82
N TYR A 694 -11.75 11.18 14.84
CA TYR A 694 -12.24 9.82 14.69
C TYR A 694 -12.02 9.26 13.27
N GLU A 695 -12.37 10.03 12.24
CA GLU A 695 -12.20 9.63 10.83
C GLU A 695 -10.71 9.42 10.47
N LYS A 696 -9.83 10.25 11.04
CA LYS A 696 -8.37 10.09 10.87
C LYS A 696 -7.86 8.77 11.45
N LYS A 697 -8.42 8.31 12.58
CA LYS A 697 -8.06 7.03 13.20
C LYS A 697 -8.60 5.84 12.40
N ILE A 698 -9.84 5.90 11.88
CA ILE A 698 -10.42 4.86 10.99
C ILE A 698 -9.52 4.63 9.78
N LYS A 699 -9.17 5.70 9.07
CA LYS A 699 -8.35 5.60 7.86
C LYS A 699 -7.02 4.90 8.15
N ARG A 700 -6.39 5.23 9.28
CA ARG A 700 -5.11 4.64 9.69
C ARG A 700 -5.24 3.17 10.09
N GLU A 701 -6.32 2.77 10.75
CA GLU A 701 -6.60 1.36 11.09
C GLU A 701 -6.73 0.51 9.83
N VAL A 702 -7.48 1.00 8.84
CA VAL A 702 -7.65 0.30 7.55
C VAL A 702 -6.30 0.14 6.85
N GLU A 703 -5.52 1.22 6.75
CA GLU A 703 -4.18 1.23 6.12
C GLU A 703 -3.17 0.29 6.82
N ILE A 704 -3.17 0.21 8.17
CA ILE A 704 -2.25 -0.64 8.93
C ILE A 704 -2.50 -2.13 8.65
N TYR A 705 -3.77 -2.52 8.58
CA TYR A 705 -4.18 -3.93 8.56
C TYR A 705 -4.48 -4.49 7.17
N GLU A 706 -4.60 -3.62 6.15
CA GLU A 706 -4.76 -4.01 4.73
C GLU A 706 -3.65 -4.99 4.27
N ASN A 707 -2.40 -4.77 4.69
CA ASN A 707 -1.24 -5.57 4.25
C ASN A 707 -0.69 -6.56 5.31
N GLN A 708 -1.30 -6.65 6.51
CA GLN A 708 -0.83 -7.55 7.58
C GLN A 708 -1.56 -8.89 7.59
N VAL A 709 -0.94 -9.92 6.99
CA VAL A 709 -1.51 -11.28 6.91
C VAL A 709 -1.21 -12.12 8.17
N ASN A 710 -0.16 -11.79 8.94
CA ASN A 710 0.27 -12.61 10.08
C ASN A 710 0.40 -11.77 11.35
N VAL A 711 -0.71 -11.68 12.10
CA VAL A 711 -0.80 -10.87 13.35
C VAL A 711 -0.31 -11.63 14.61
N HIS A 712 0.00 -12.92 14.51
CA HIS A 712 0.21 -13.83 15.65
C HIS A 712 1.64 -14.32 15.90
N ASN A 713 2.68 -13.64 15.41
CA ASN A 713 4.06 -14.04 15.69
C ASN A 713 4.48 -13.65 17.13
N LEU A 714 4.40 -14.60 18.08
CA LEU A 714 4.81 -14.44 19.49
C LEU A 714 6.08 -15.27 19.79
N PRO A 715 6.96 -14.83 20.71
CA PRO A 715 8.13 -15.60 21.11
C PRO A 715 7.76 -16.93 21.78
N GLU A 716 8.63 -17.95 21.66
CA GLU A 716 8.40 -19.27 22.27
C GLU A 716 8.21 -19.21 23.81
N CYS A 717 8.89 -18.27 24.47
CA CYS A 717 8.78 -18.05 25.91
C CYS A 717 7.37 -17.61 26.34
N HIS A 718 6.59 -16.99 25.46
CA HIS A 718 5.20 -16.62 25.74
C HIS A 718 4.35 -17.84 26.08
N HIS A 719 4.55 -18.95 25.36
CA HIS A 719 3.84 -20.21 25.60
C HIS A 719 4.19 -20.84 26.96
N GLN A 720 5.36 -20.53 27.53
CA GLN A 720 5.73 -20.99 28.87
C GLN A 720 4.89 -20.31 29.96
N TYR A 721 4.57 -19.03 29.79
CA TYR A 721 3.69 -18.31 30.72
C TYR A 721 2.24 -18.77 30.60
N THR A 722 1.71 -18.79 29.38
CA THR A 722 0.30 -19.14 29.16
C THR A 722 0.00 -20.56 29.62
N SER A 723 0.86 -21.54 29.33
CA SER A 723 0.66 -22.93 29.76
C SER A 723 0.74 -23.15 31.27
N LYS A 724 1.57 -22.37 31.99
CA LYS A 724 1.82 -22.58 33.44
C LYS A 724 0.95 -21.71 34.34
N VAL A 725 0.44 -20.59 33.84
CA VAL A 725 -0.33 -19.65 34.65
C VAL A 725 -1.77 -19.59 34.18
N VAL A 726 -1.98 -19.23 32.91
CA VAL A 726 -3.31 -18.99 32.36
C VAL A 726 -4.07 -20.32 32.18
N SER A 727 -3.47 -21.32 31.55
CA SER A 727 -4.12 -22.62 31.30
C SER A 727 -4.48 -23.37 32.57
N ILE A 728 -3.64 -23.30 33.62
CA ILE A 728 -3.92 -23.94 34.91
C ILE A 728 -5.10 -23.24 35.60
N ALA A 729 -5.03 -21.91 35.72
CA ALA A 729 -6.10 -21.12 36.33
C ALA A 729 -7.43 -21.28 35.57
N LEU A 730 -7.39 -21.31 34.24
CA LEU A 730 -8.56 -21.55 33.40
C LEU A 730 -9.13 -22.96 33.63
N ASN A 731 -8.28 -23.98 33.78
CA ASN A 731 -8.74 -25.33 34.08
C ASN A 731 -9.47 -25.37 35.41
N GLU A 732 -8.92 -24.76 36.45
CA GLU A 732 -9.54 -24.74 37.77
C GLU A 732 -10.89 -24.03 37.76
N LEU A 733 -11.04 -22.95 36.98
CA LEU A 733 -12.30 -22.21 36.86
C LEU A 733 -13.36 -22.90 35.98
N THR A 734 -12.93 -23.52 34.89
CA THR A 734 -13.82 -23.88 33.76
C THR A 734 -13.77 -25.36 33.36
N GLY A 735 -12.78 -26.10 33.86
CA GLY A 735 -12.47 -27.47 33.43
C GLY A 735 -11.77 -27.56 32.06
N ARG A 736 -11.30 -26.43 31.51
CA ARG A 736 -10.66 -26.34 30.18
C ARG A 736 -9.27 -25.70 30.28
N ASN A 737 -8.31 -26.21 29.51
CA ASN A 737 -6.92 -25.73 29.54
C ASN A 737 -6.64 -24.63 28.50
N ASN A 738 -7.60 -24.36 27.63
CA ASN A 738 -7.49 -23.44 26.50
C ASN A 738 -8.76 -22.60 26.41
N TYR A 739 -8.62 -21.29 26.23
CA TYR A 739 -9.75 -20.38 26.15
C TYR A 739 -10.61 -20.62 24.90
N LEU A 740 -10.01 -21.05 23.78
CA LEU A 740 -10.76 -21.39 22.55
C LEU A 740 -11.69 -22.59 22.79
N ASP A 741 -11.18 -23.63 23.46
CA ASP A 741 -11.96 -24.81 23.84
C ASP A 741 -13.04 -24.44 24.87
N TRP A 742 -12.74 -23.50 25.76
CA TRP A 742 -13.70 -22.99 26.74
C TRP A 742 -14.82 -22.20 26.07
N PHE A 743 -14.51 -21.24 25.19
CA PHE A 743 -15.51 -20.45 24.46
C PHE A 743 -16.43 -21.37 23.67
N ALA A 744 -15.88 -22.29 22.88
CA ALA A 744 -16.67 -23.28 22.14
C ALA A 744 -17.56 -24.11 23.08
N ASN A 745 -17.03 -24.53 24.23
CA ASN A 745 -17.80 -25.29 25.20
C ASN A 745 -18.94 -24.49 25.84
N GLU A 746 -18.78 -23.18 26.07
CA GLU A 746 -19.86 -22.33 26.59
C GLU A 746 -20.95 -22.10 25.55
N LEU A 747 -20.60 -21.96 24.27
CA LEU A 747 -21.57 -21.87 23.17
C LEU A 747 -22.36 -23.18 23.01
N ASP A 748 -21.69 -24.34 23.05
CA ASP A 748 -22.36 -25.65 23.03
C ASP A 748 -23.34 -25.80 24.21
N LYS A 749 -22.92 -25.44 25.44
CA LYS A 749 -23.80 -25.48 26.62
C LYS A 749 -24.99 -24.55 26.46
N LEU A 750 -24.80 -23.36 25.91
CA LEU A 750 -25.89 -22.41 25.70
C LEU A 750 -26.91 -22.96 24.70
N ALA A 751 -26.46 -23.51 23.57
CA ALA A 751 -27.33 -24.13 22.58
C ALA A 751 -28.08 -25.35 23.14
N GLU A 752 -27.41 -26.19 23.94
CA GLU A 752 -28.01 -27.34 24.60
C GLU A 752 -29.07 -26.92 25.64
N ASN A 753 -28.77 -25.92 26.46
CA ASN A 753 -29.68 -25.41 27.49
C ASN A 753 -30.93 -24.75 26.89
N LEU A 754 -30.77 -23.99 25.80
CA LEU A 754 -31.89 -23.34 25.11
C LEU A 754 -32.69 -24.31 24.24
N GLY A 755 -32.13 -25.46 23.87
CA GLY A 755 -32.79 -26.48 23.04
C GLY A 755 -33.12 -26.01 21.62
N ARG A 756 -32.50 -24.92 21.15
CA ARG A 756 -32.67 -24.34 19.81
C ARG A 756 -31.33 -23.83 19.25
N PRO A 757 -31.22 -23.58 17.94
CA PRO A 757 -30.08 -22.84 17.40
C PRO A 757 -29.93 -21.46 18.07
N ILE A 758 -28.69 -21.07 18.30
CA ILE A 758 -28.29 -19.79 18.89
C ILE A 758 -27.56 -18.95 17.86
N GLU A 759 -27.67 -17.64 17.95
CA GLU A 759 -27.00 -16.70 17.04
C GLU A 759 -26.27 -15.61 17.82
N GLY A 760 -25.04 -15.28 17.41
CA GLY A 760 -24.18 -14.32 18.11
C GLY A 760 -23.19 -13.60 17.21
N LEU A 761 -22.59 -12.54 17.77
CA LEU A 761 -21.63 -11.68 17.08
C LEU A 761 -20.23 -11.80 17.71
N SER A 762 -19.17 -11.78 16.90
CA SER A 762 -17.81 -11.51 17.37
C SER A 762 -17.42 -10.09 16.99
N ILE A 763 -17.09 -9.26 17.98
CA ILE A 763 -16.77 -7.84 17.81
C ILE A 763 -15.28 -7.69 17.54
N GLY A 764 -14.92 -7.03 16.44
CA GLY A 764 -13.54 -6.84 15.99
C GLY A 764 -12.87 -8.17 15.66
N SER A 765 -13.49 -8.96 14.76
CA SER A 765 -13.03 -10.31 14.43
C SER A 765 -11.69 -10.35 13.69
N GLY A 766 -11.17 -9.21 13.21
CA GLY A 766 -9.98 -9.15 12.37
C GLY A 766 -10.09 -10.10 11.18
N ASN A 767 -9.02 -10.86 10.92
CA ASN A 767 -8.96 -11.86 9.83
C ASN A 767 -9.91 -13.07 10.05
N GLY A 768 -10.59 -13.19 11.19
CA GLY A 768 -11.51 -14.28 11.49
C GLY A 768 -10.88 -15.59 11.97
N ASP A 769 -9.56 -15.62 12.18
CA ASP A 769 -8.82 -16.82 12.61
C ASP A 769 -9.37 -17.40 13.92
N THR A 770 -9.65 -16.53 14.90
CA THR A 770 -10.14 -16.92 16.23
C THR A 770 -11.55 -17.50 16.15
N GLU A 771 -12.43 -16.86 15.40
CA GLU A 771 -13.82 -17.28 15.21
C GLU A 771 -13.87 -18.66 14.53
N VAL A 772 -13.07 -18.85 13.49
CA VAL A 772 -12.93 -20.15 12.80
C VAL A 772 -12.40 -21.22 13.76
N ASP A 773 -11.42 -20.88 14.61
CA ASP A 773 -10.85 -21.81 15.57
C ASP A 773 -11.82 -22.22 16.68
N ILE A 774 -12.61 -21.28 17.20
CA ILE A 774 -13.70 -21.55 18.15
C ILE A 774 -14.74 -22.43 17.46
N TYR A 775 -15.15 -22.06 16.25
CA TYR A 775 -16.17 -22.78 15.50
C TYR A 775 -15.74 -24.22 15.22
N ASN A 776 -14.48 -24.44 14.87
CA ASN A 776 -13.90 -25.77 14.66
C ASN A 776 -14.01 -26.67 15.91
N ARG A 777 -13.95 -26.09 17.11
CA ARG A 777 -14.03 -26.80 18.41
C ARG A 777 -15.46 -27.07 18.88
N LEU A 778 -16.46 -26.47 18.27
CA LEU A 778 -17.88 -26.72 18.59
C LEU A 778 -18.27 -28.17 18.27
N LYS A 779 -19.05 -28.77 19.17
CA LYS A 779 -19.69 -30.07 18.95
C LYS A 779 -20.98 -29.94 18.14
N ASN A 780 -21.77 -28.91 18.41
CA ASN A 780 -23.07 -28.66 17.79
C ASN A 780 -23.00 -27.50 16.77
N LYS A 781 -22.11 -27.59 15.77
CA LYS A 781 -21.89 -26.54 14.76
C LYS A 781 -23.17 -26.12 14.02
N ASP A 782 -24.10 -27.06 13.81
CA ASP A 782 -25.40 -26.83 13.17
C ASP A 782 -26.37 -25.98 14.02
N LYS A 783 -26.05 -25.79 15.30
CA LYS A 783 -26.86 -25.02 16.25
C LYS A 783 -26.24 -23.68 16.64
N VAL A 784 -25.06 -23.33 16.13
CA VAL A 784 -24.39 -22.09 16.51
C VAL A 784 -24.13 -21.28 15.26
N LYS A 785 -24.83 -20.15 15.15
CA LYS A 785 -24.56 -19.14 14.13
C LYS A 785 -23.70 -18.02 14.70
N LEU A 786 -22.52 -17.83 14.12
CA LEU A 786 -21.53 -16.84 14.53
C LEU A 786 -21.28 -15.87 13.38
N ILE A 787 -21.39 -14.58 13.64
CA ILE A 787 -21.09 -13.52 12.66
C ILE A 787 -19.93 -12.69 13.20
N GLY A 788 -18.77 -12.74 12.57
CA GLY A 788 -17.67 -11.82 12.86
C GLY A 788 -17.95 -10.44 12.28
N VAL A 789 -17.71 -9.38 13.05
CA VAL A 789 -17.88 -8.00 12.62
C VAL A 789 -16.55 -7.28 12.77
N ASP A 790 -16.09 -6.65 11.69
CA ASP A 790 -14.86 -5.84 11.72
C ASP A 790 -15.02 -4.58 10.85
N ILE A 791 -14.30 -3.51 11.21
CA ILE A 791 -14.33 -2.25 10.47
C ILE A 791 -13.53 -2.34 9.17
N ASN A 792 -12.56 -3.27 9.09
CA ASN A 792 -11.68 -3.42 7.94
C ASN A 792 -12.28 -4.41 6.91
N PRO A 793 -12.65 -3.95 5.70
CA PRO A 793 -13.27 -4.79 4.69
C PRO A 793 -12.37 -5.92 4.18
N THR A 794 -11.05 -5.69 4.09
CA THR A 794 -10.08 -6.70 3.67
C THR A 794 -9.97 -7.84 4.68
N MET A 795 -10.05 -7.53 5.98
CA MET A 795 -10.02 -8.53 7.04
C MET A 795 -11.30 -9.37 7.08
N VAL A 796 -12.45 -8.74 6.88
CA VAL A 796 -13.75 -9.42 6.73
C VAL A 796 -13.73 -10.41 5.58
N GLU A 797 -13.19 -10.00 4.42
CA GLU A 797 -13.11 -10.87 3.24
C GLU A 797 -12.23 -12.11 3.48
N ARG A 798 -11.12 -11.96 4.22
CA ARG A 798 -10.29 -13.09 4.65
C ARG A 798 -11.08 -14.05 5.55
N GLY A 799 -11.83 -13.52 6.51
CA GLY A 799 -12.69 -14.32 7.39
C GLY A 799 -13.73 -15.11 6.62
N LYS A 800 -14.44 -14.47 5.67
CA LYS A 800 -15.41 -15.14 4.78
C LYS A 800 -14.77 -16.31 4.04
N LYS A 801 -13.61 -16.06 3.44
CA LYS A 801 -12.86 -17.09 2.73
C LYS A 801 -12.47 -18.26 3.63
N LEU A 802 -12.02 -18.01 4.87
CA LEU A 802 -11.72 -19.07 5.84
C LEU A 802 -12.96 -19.89 6.22
N ALA A 803 -14.11 -19.26 6.41
CA ALA A 803 -15.37 -19.97 6.67
C ALA A 803 -15.82 -20.82 5.48
N GLU A 804 -15.71 -20.28 4.26
CA GLU A 804 -16.03 -20.98 3.00
C GLU A 804 -15.13 -22.19 2.76
N GLU A 805 -13.81 -22.03 2.94
CA GLU A 805 -12.83 -23.12 2.82
C GLU A 805 -13.10 -24.27 3.80
N LYS A 806 -13.68 -23.97 4.97
CA LYS A 806 -14.09 -24.96 5.98
C LYS A 806 -15.54 -25.43 5.80
N SER A 807 -16.27 -24.90 4.83
CA SER A 807 -17.70 -25.15 4.59
C SER A 807 -18.57 -24.90 5.83
N TYR A 808 -18.23 -23.88 6.62
CA TYR A 808 -18.96 -23.51 7.82
C TYR A 808 -20.14 -22.59 7.49
N LEU A 809 -21.28 -23.18 7.14
CA LEU A 809 -22.48 -22.46 6.68
C LEU A 809 -23.11 -21.52 7.72
N MET A 810 -22.83 -21.71 9.02
CA MET A 810 -23.33 -20.85 10.10
C MET A 810 -22.23 -19.95 10.67
N LEU A 811 -21.08 -19.84 9.99
CA LEU A 811 -20.05 -18.84 10.28
C LEU A 811 -20.01 -17.84 9.13
N ASP A 812 -20.21 -16.56 9.43
CA ASP A 812 -20.21 -15.48 8.45
C ASP A 812 -19.38 -14.30 8.97
N PHE A 813 -19.00 -13.36 8.10
CA PHE A 813 -18.26 -12.17 8.46
C PHE A 813 -18.82 -10.94 7.73
N GLN A 814 -18.91 -9.81 8.43
CA GLN A 814 -19.56 -8.60 7.93
C GLN A 814 -18.75 -7.35 8.28
N VAL A 815 -18.75 -6.39 7.37
CA VAL A 815 -18.12 -5.09 7.59
C VAL A 815 -19.04 -4.27 8.49
N GLY A 816 -18.49 -3.71 9.57
CA GLY A 816 -19.26 -2.85 10.47
C GLY A 816 -18.38 -2.10 11.46
N ASP A 817 -18.68 -0.82 11.65
CA ASP A 817 -18.06 0.00 12.70
C ASP A 817 -18.69 -0.32 14.05
N PHE A 818 -17.95 -1.05 14.88
CA PHE A 818 -18.39 -1.46 16.21
C PHE A 818 -18.44 -0.31 17.23
N ASN A 819 -17.92 0.90 16.92
CA ASN A 819 -18.17 2.08 17.76
C ASN A 819 -19.60 2.60 17.60
N TYR A 820 -20.25 2.33 16.46
CA TYR A 820 -21.60 2.80 16.12
C TYR A 820 -22.49 1.67 15.59
N LEU A 821 -22.30 0.47 16.13
CA LEU A 821 -22.97 -0.74 15.68
C LEU A 821 -24.50 -0.59 15.74
N LYS A 822 -25.18 -0.82 14.61
CA LYS A 822 -26.65 -0.83 14.54
C LYS A 822 -27.15 -2.27 14.44
N LEU A 823 -27.84 -2.73 15.49
CA LEU A 823 -28.46 -4.05 15.54
C LEU A 823 -29.99 -3.91 15.48
N ASN A 824 -30.62 -4.75 14.66
CA ASN A 824 -32.09 -4.74 14.45
C ASN A 824 -32.78 -5.95 15.07
N LYS A 825 -32.04 -6.79 15.80
CA LYS A 825 -32.53 -8.01 16.44
C LYS A 825 -31.72 -8.33 17.67
N LYS A 826 -32.24 -9.26 18.47
CA LYS A 826 -31.56 -9.76 19.66
C LYS A 826 -30.65 -10.96 19.34
N TYR A 827 -29.52 -11.04 20.03
CA TYR A 827 -28.53 -12.11 19.93
C TYR A 827 -28.38 -12.87 21.25
N ASP A 828 -27.97 -14.14 21.14
CA ASP A 828 -27.80 -15.06 22.27
C ASP A 828 -26.38 -15.03 22.85
N PHE A 829 -25.40 -14.58 22.07
CA PHE A 829 -24.05 -14.47 22.59
C PHE A 829 -23.24 -13.41 21.86
N TYR A 830 -22.20 -12.93 22.53
CA TYR A 830 -21.21 -12.02 21.99
C TYR A 830 -19.82 -12.55 22.29
N ILE A 831 -18.86 -12.25 21.42
CA ILE A 831 -17.44 -12.53 21.61
C ILE A 831 -16.66 -11.24 21.40
N ALA A 832 -15.63 -11.00 22.21
CA ALA A 832 -14.62 -9.98 21.93
C ALA A 832 -13.25 -10.55 22.26
N ASN A 833 -12.39 -10.64 21.25
CA ASN A 833 -11.05 -11.20 21.39
C ASN A 833 -10.03 -10.19 20.89
N HIS A 834 -9.30 -9.58 21.82
CA HIS A 834 -8.31 -8.53 21.56
C HIS A 834 -8.87 -7.40 20.69
N SER A 835 -10.07 -6.93 20.98
CA SER A 835 -10.76 -5.92 20.16
C SER A 835 -11.34 -4.75 20.96
N LEU A 836 -11.76 -4.95 22.21
CA LEU A 836 -12.38 -3.89 23.00
C LEU A 836 -11.44 -2.72 23.26
N HIS A 837 -10.15 -2.98 23.37
CA HIS A 837 -9.15 -1.94 23.56
C HIS A 837 -8.92 -1.06 22.32
N HIS A 838 -9.53 -1.39 21.17
CA HIS A 838 -9.59 -0.54 19.97
C HIS A 838 -10.85 0.36 19.93
N VAL A 839 -11.78 0.21 20.87
CA VAL A 839 -13.08 0.90 20.84
C VAL A 839 -13.00 2.25 21.55
N THR A 840 -13.37 3.31 20.85
CA THR A 840 -13.45 4.67 21.43
C THR A 840 -14.77 4.91 22.14
N ASN A 841 -15.87 4.35 21.64
CA ASN A 841 -17.22 4.52 22.20
C ASN A 841 -17.70 3.24 22.89
N LEU A 842 -16.99 2.84 23.95
CA LEU A 842 -17.29 1.63 24.73
C LEU A 842 -18.69 1.69 25.36
N GLU A 843 -19.15 2.87 25.79
CA GLU A 843 -20.47 3.08 26.36
C GLU A 843 -21.57 2.71 25.37
N ASN A 844 -21.49 3.23 24.13
CA ASN A 844 -22.46 2.91 23.10
C ASN A 844 -22.40 1.43 22.70
N LEU A 845 -21.21 0.86 22.52
CA LEU A 845 -21.07 -0.55 22.19
C LEU A 845 -21.72 -1.45 23.25
N PHE A 846 -21.43 -1.23 24.53
CA PHE A 846 -22.00 -2.04 25.60
C PHE A 846 -23.50 -1.80 25.79
N GLU A 847 -23.99 -0.57 25.60
CA GLU A 847 -25.42 -0.28 25.59
C GLU A 847 -26.15 -0.99 24.45
N VAL A 848 -25.59 -0.97 23.24
CA VAL A 848 -26.13 -1.69 22.08
C VAL A 848 -26.17 -3.18 22.34
N ILE A 849 -25.09 -3.76 22.89
CA ILE A 849 -25.05 -5.18 23.26
C ILE A 849 -26.13 -5.51 24.29
N ASP A 850 -26.25 -4.75 25.39
CA ASP A 850 -27.25 -5.02 26.44
C ASP A 850 -28.69 -4.94 25.90
N ASN A 851 -29.00 -3.90 25.14
CA ASN A 851 -30.32 -3.68 24.54
C ASN A 851 -30.69 -4.76 23.52
N ASN A 852 -29.71 -5.30 22.80
CA ASN A 852 -29.88 -6.31 21.76
C ASN A 852 -29.50 -7.72 22.23
N SER A 853 -29.53 -7.98 23.54
CA SER A 853 -29.30 -9.31 24.09
C SER A 853 -30.59 -10.03 24.48
N THR A 854 -30.64 -11.34 24.26
CA THR A 854 -31.64 -12.21 24.92
C THR A 854 -31.42 -12.25 26.44
N ASP A 855 -32.36 -12.83 27.18
CA ASP A 855 -32.27 -12.86 28.65
C ASP A 855 -31.22 -13.87 29.15
N GLU A 856 -30.92 -14.88 28.34
CA GLU A 856 -29.92 -15.93 28.58
C GLU A 856 -28.57 -15.64 27.91
N MET A 857 -28.36 -14.41 27.44
CA MET A 857 -27.16 -14.02 26.70
C MET A 857 -25.88 -14.26 27.49
N ILE A 858 -24.83 -14.74 26.79
CA ILE A 858 -23.47 -14.78 27.32
C ILE A 858 -22.51 -13.91 26.49
N PHE A 859 -21.60 -13.21 27.15
CA PHE A 859 -20.56 -12.41 26.49
C PHE A 859 -19.17 -12.91 26.91
N LEU A 860 -18.44 -13.48 25.95
CA LEU A 860 -17.14 -14.12 26.13
C LEU A 860 -16.02 -13.17 25.70
N ILE A 861 -15.08 -12.88 26.58
CA ILE A 861 -14.05 -11.87 26.34
C ILE A 861 -12.66 -12.41 26.64
N ASN A 862 -11.72 -12.17 25.73
CA ASN A 862 -10.28 -12.33 25.95
C ASN A 862 -9.61 -11.02 25.51
N ASP A 863 -9.29 -10.13 26.43
CA ASP A 863 -8.88 -8.76 26.05
C ASP A 863 -7.86 -8.12 26.99
N MET A 864 -7.30 -7.01 26.54
CA MET A 864 -6.41 -6.14 27.29
C MET A 864 -7.23 -5.16 28.13
N ILE A 865 -7.00 -5.17 29.44
CA ILE A 865 -7.71 -4.39 30.46
C ILE A 865 -6.76 -3.45 31.23
N GLY A 866 -5.56 -3.26 30.68
CA GLY A 866 -4.48 -2.47 31.24
C GLY A 866 -4.72 -0.97 31.13
N ARG A 867 -3.68 -0.18 31.37
CA ARG A 867 -3.74 1.29 31.22
C ARG A 867 -3.81 1.67 29.74
N ASN A 868 -4.39 2.83 29.44
CA ASN A 868 -4.45 3.34 28.06
C ASN A 868 -3.08 3.38 27.39
N GLY A 869 -3.04 3.09 26.09
CA GLY A 869 -1.82 3.00 25.30
C GLY A 869 -0.87 1.88 25.72
N HIS A 870 -1.34 0.92 26.52
CA HIS A 870 -0.54 -0.15 27.10
C HIS A 870 0.66 0.35 27.91
N VAL A 871 0.59 1.54 28.51
CA VAL A 871 1.62 1.97 29.46
C VAL A 871 1.50 1.22 30.78
N MET A 872 2.62 1.03 31.49
CA MET A 872 2.60 0.40 32.80
C MET A 872 1.93 1.31 33.85
N TRP A 873 1.21 0.70 34.78
CA TRP A 873 0.83 1.36 36.04
C TRP A 873 2.08 1.75 36.83
N PRO A 874 2.08 2.86 37.58
CA PRO A 874 3.26 3.33 38.31
C PRO A 874 3.87 2.26 39.24
N GLY A 875 3.03 1.49 39.94
CA GLY A 875 3.48 0.40 40.81
C GLY A 875 4.12 -0.75 40.04
N THR A 876 3.53 -1.15 38.91
CA THR A 876 4.09 -2.17 37.99
C THR A 876 5.43 -1.71 37.44
N LYS A 877 5.54 -0.46 36.99
CA LYS A 877 6.78 0.10 36.45
C LYS A 877 7.91 0.04 37.47
N LYS A 878 7.65 0.37 38.74
CA LYS A 878 8.67 0.31 39.82
C LYS A 878 9.26 -1.10 39.96
N ILE A 879 8.44 -2.14 39.83
CA ILE A 879 8.88 -3.54 39.89
C ILE A 879 9.64 -3.94 38.63
N VAL A 880 9.14 -3.57 37.45
CA VAL A 880 9.80 -3.85 36.17
C VAL A 880 11.18 -3.18 36.09
N ASP A 881 11.29 -1.93 36.51
CA ASP A 881 12.56 -1.18 36.54
C ASP A 881 13.57 -1.86 37.49
N LEU A 882 13.12 -2.39 38.63
CA LEU A 882 13.97 -3.16 39.54
C LEU A 882 14.53 -4.42 38.86
N ILE A 883 13.68 -5.21 38.20
CA ILE A 883 14.11 -6.40 37.46
C ILE A 883 15.08 -5.98 36.36
N TRP A 884 14.74 -4.93 35.60
CA TRP A 884 15.55 -4.42 34.50
C TRP A 884 16.93 -3.96 34.97
N SER A 885 17.03 -3.33 36.14
CA SER A 885 18.32 -2.88 36.69
C SER A 885 19.30 -4.02 36.97
N LYS A 886 18.78 -5.24 37.18
CA LYS A 886 19.57 -6.42 37.59
C LYS A 886 19.72 -7.47 36.50
N ILE A 887 18.80 -7.50 35.54
CA ILE A 887 18.82 -8.49 34.46
C ILE A 887 20.03 -8.25 33.53
N GLU A 888 20.64 -9.33 33.06
CA GLU A 888 21.83 -9.24 32.21
C GLU A 888 21.55 -8.51 30.89
N ARG A 889 22.56 -7.83 30.35
CA ARG A 889 22.43 -7.01 29.12
C ARG A 889 21.86 -7.80 27.93
N LYS A 890 22.13 -9.12 27.84
CA LYS A 890 21.60 -9.97 26.75
C LYS A 890 20.07 -9.99 26.66
N TYR A 891 19.37 -9.81 27.78
CA TYR A 891 17.89 -9.80 27.81
C TYR A 891 17.27 -8.45 27.46
N LYS A 892 18.10 -7.41 27.31
CA LYS A 892 17.68 -6.04 27.02
C LYS A 892 17.76 -5.69 25.54
N TYR A 893 18.00 -6.67 24.67
CA TYR A 893 18.03 -6.47 23.23
C TYR A 893 16.60 -6.33 22.69
N ASN A 894 16.29 -5.19 22.08
CA ASN A 894 14.98 -4.92 21.53
C ASN A 894 14.93 -5.41 20.08
N HIS A 895 14.04 -6.36 19.80
CA HIS A 895 13.89 -6.97 18.48
C HIS A 895 13.18 -6.07 17.46
N TYR A 896 12.53 -4.99 17.90
CA TYR A 896 11.97 -3.96 17.01
C TYR A 896 13.02 -2.94 16.57
N THR A 897 13.84 -2.44 17.51
CA THR A 897 14.81 -1.37 17.23
C THR A 897 16.19 -1.88 16.86
N HIS A 898 16.46 -3.16 17.11
CA HIS A 898 17.77 -3.81 16.98
C HIS A 898 18.88 -3.19 17.85
N LEU A 899 18.49 -2.53 18.96
CA LEU A 899 19.38 -1.91 19.93
C LEU A 899 19.20 -2.53 21.31
N PHE A 900 20.16 -2.31 22.21
CA PHE A 900 20.01 -2.68 23.61
C PHE A 900 19.49 -1.50 24.43
N ASP A 901 18.35 -1.67 25.06
CA ASP A 901 17.70 -0.58 25.79
C ASP A 901 18.21 -0.51 27.24
N ASP A 902 18.43 0.72 27.71
CA ASP A 902 18.80 0.99 29.10
C ASP A 902 17.57 1.00 30.02
N GLU A 903 16.39 1.28 29.46
CA GLU A 903 15.08 1.27 30.12
C GLU A 903 14.09 0.40 29.35
N VAL A 904 13.08 -0.15 30.02
CA VAL A 904 12.04 -0.94 29.37
C VAL A 904 11.15 -0.06 28.51
N PHE A 905 10.86 -0.50 27.27
CA PHE A 905 9.92 0.14 26.38
C PHE A 905 8.53 0.35 27.03
N ASN A 906 8.08 1.60 27.09
CA ASN A 906 6.85 2.01 27.77
C ASN A 906 6.23 3.26 27.10
N LEU A 907 6.04 3.19 25.79
CA LEU A 907 5.42 4.26 24.99
C LEU A 907 3.88 4.15 25.06
N ASP A 908 3.20 5.29 25.02
CA ASP A 908 1.74 5.35 24.92
C ASP A 908 1.30 5.14 23.46
N CYS A 909 0.70 3.98 23.18
CA CYS A 909 0.22 3.63 21.84
C CYS A 909 -1.09 4.32 21.43
N SER A 910 -1.83 4.91 22.37
CA SER A 910 -3.17 5.46 22.12
C SER A 910 -3.16 6.78 21.32
N THR A 911 -2.02 7.47 21.32
CA THR A 911 -1.88 8.77 20.67
C THR A 911 -1.83 8.70 19.14
N GLU A 912 -1.53 7.53 18.56
CA GLU A 912 -1.32 7.39 17.11
C GLU A 912 -2.42 6.58 16.38
N GLY A 913 -3.19 5.74 17.08
CA GLY A 913 -4.20 4.83 16.50
C GLY A 913 -5.29 4.40 17.49
N PHE A 914 -5.93 3.24 17.25
CA PHE A 914 -6.90 2.66 18.19
C PHE A 914 -6.26 1.75 19.24
N GLU A 915 -5.01 1.32 19.06
CA GLU A 915 -4.31 0.41 19.96
C GLU A 915 -4.29 0.92 21.42
N GLY A 916 -5.06 0.25 22.28
CA GLY A 916 -5.13 0.58 23.70
C GLY A 916 -5.83 1.91 23.99
N ILE A 917 -6.66 2.42 23.08
CA ILE A 917 -7.22 3.78 23.14
C ILE A 917 -7.99 4.05 24.43
N ARG A 918 -8.73 3.06 24.93
CA ARG A 918 -9.51 3.11 26.17
C ARG A 918 -9.47 1.80 26.97
N ALA A 919 -8.32 1.12 26.95
CA ALA A 919 -8.15 -0.17 27.63
C ALA A 919 -8.50 -0.10 29.14
N GLU A 920 -8.24 1.04 29.79
CA GLU A 920 -8.47 1.18 31.24
C GLU A 920 -9.95 1.31 31.60
N ASP A 921 -10.79 1.71 30.65
CA ASP A 921 -12.22 1.91 30.86
C ASP A 921 -13.05 0.62 30.70
N ILE A 922 -12.47 -0.42 30.08
CA ILE A 922 -13.17 -1.67 29.76
C ILE A 922 -13.81 -2.31 31.00
N LEU A 923 -13.04 -2.54 32.07
CA LEU A 923 -13.58 -3.18 33.28
C LEU A 923 -14.64 -2.32 33.99
N PRO A 924 -14.39 -1.03 34.32
CA PRO A 924 -15.40 -0.19 34.95
C PRO A 924 -16.72 -0.12 34.16
N LEU A 925 -16.64 -0.07 32.83
CA LEU A 925 -17.83 -0.03 31.98
C LEU A 925 -18.53 -1.39 31.92
N LEU A 926 -17.82 -2.51 31.75
CA LEU A 926 -18.43 -3.84 31.80
C LEU A 926 -19.17 -4.09 33.13
N ASN A 927 -18.62 -3.64 34.27
CA ASN A 927 -19.28 -3.71 35.59
C ASN A 927 -20.63 -2.99 35.63
N LYS A 928 -20.83 -1.97 34.80
CA LYS A 928 -22.05 -1.17 34.73
C LYS A 928 -23.15 -1.89 33.94
N TYR A 929 -22.80 -2.53 32.82
CA TYR A 929 -23.76 -3.10 31.88
C TYR A 929 -24.08 -4.57 32.14
N PHE A 930 -23.14 -5.37 32.64
CA PHE A 930 -23.29 -6.82 32.73
C PHE A 930 -22.93 -7.37 34.12
N ASP A 931 -23.30 -8.63 34.37
CA ASP A 931 -22.82 -9.37 35.54
C ASP A 931 -21.75 -10.38 35.13
N TYR A 932 -20.71 -10.52 35.95
CA TYR A 932 -19.73 -11.59 35.77
C TYR A 932 -20.33 -12.96 36.08
N ASP A 933 -19.96 -13.96 35.28
CA ASP A 933 -20.00 -15.38 35.62
C ASP A 933 -18.57 -15.88 35.91
N ILE A 934 -17.62 -15.55 35.03
CA ILE A 934 -16.20 -15.91 35.17
C ILE A 934 -15.31 -14.68 34.95
N TYR A 935 -14.29 -14.52 35.80
CA TYR A 935 -13.21 -13.53 35.62
C TYR A 935 -11.86 -14.13 35.99
N LEU A 936 -10.95 -14.14 35.02
CA LEU A 936 -9.57 -14.60 35.15
C LEU A 936 -8.63 -13.53 34.62
N PRO A 937 -8.14 -12.62 35.47
CA PRO A 937 -7.10 -11.68 35.10
C PRO A 937 -5.72 -12.32 35.15
N PHE A 938 -4.83 -11.88 34.28
CA PHE A 938 -3.46 -12.36 34.19
C PHE A 938 -2.54 -11.28 33.62
N SER A 939 -1.24 -11.53 33.69
CA SER A 939 -0.15 -10.67 33.21
C SER A 939 -0.09 -9.31 33.91
N VAL A 940 0.82 -9.19 34.90
CA VAL A 940 1.05 -7.92 35.62
C VAL A 940 2.37 -7.29 35.17
N ILE A 941 3.47 -8.02 35.35
CA ILE A 941 4.83 -7.57 34.98
C ILE A 941 5.40 -8.38 33.82
N VAL A 942 4.97 -9.63 33.66
CA VAL A 942 5.60 -10.60 32.76
C VAL A 942 5.51 -10.20 31.29
N SER A 943 4.43 -9.51 30.88
CA SER A 943 4.21 -9.09 29.49
C SER A 943 5.39 -8.32 28.93
N ARG A 944 6.10 -7.53 29.74
CA ARG A 944 7.28 -6.75 29.32
C ARG A 944 8.53 -7.57 29.06
N PHE A 945 8.52 -8.85 29.43
CA PHE A 945 9.65 -9.75 29.25
C PHE A 945 9.37 -10.86 28.24
N ILE A 946 8.09 -11.14 27.95
CA ILE A 946 7.67 -12.19 27.01
C ILE A 946 6.99 -11.62 25.75
N ASP A 947 6.97 -10.29 25.59
CA ASP A 947 6.46 -9.64 24.40
C ASP A 947 7.39 -9.81 23.20
N ARG A 948 6.94 -9.28 22.06
CA ARG A 948 7.71 -9.30 20.80
C ARG A 948 8.98 -8.46 20.86
N ALA A 949 9.08 -7.50 21.78
CA ALA A 949 10.26 -6.64 21.89
C ALA A 949 11.42 -7.37 22.57
N TYR A 950 11.16 -8.09 23.66
CA TYR A 950 12.22 -8.67 24.49
C TYR A 950 12.12 -10.19 24.69
N GLY A 951 10.96 -10.80 24.45
CA GLY A 951 10.72 -12.22 24.70
C GLY A 951 11.61 -13.16 23.89
N HIS A 952 12.01 -12.76 22.69
CA HIS A 952 12.94 -13.52 21.86
C HIS A 952 14.35 -13.65 22.47
N ASN A 953 14.67 -12.89 23.52
CA ASN A 953 15.94 -13.03 24.25
C ASN A 953 15.96 -14.22 25.22
N PHE A 954 14.81 -14.83 25.52
CA PHE A 954 14.71 -15.99 26.40
C PHE A 954 14.63 -17.29 25.57
N ILE A 955 15.77 -17.97 25.41
CA ILE A 955 15.84 -19.19 24.60
C ILE A 955 15.35 -20.37 25.45
N VAL A 956 14.21 -20.97 25.07
CA VAL A 956 13.55 -22.03 25.88
C VAL A 956 14.41 -23.30 26.02
N SER A 957 15.30 -23.56 25.07
CA SER A 957 16.27 -24.67 25.15
C SER A 957 17.49 -24.37 26.03
N ASN A 958 17.70 -23.12 26.45
CA ASN A 958 18.78 -22.72 27.33
C ASN A 958 18.33 -22.76 28.80
N ILE A 959 19.07 -23.49 29.62
CA ILE A 959 18.70 -23.72 31.03
C ILE A 959 18.76 -22.44 31.88
N ASP A 960 19.75 -21.57 31.64
CA ASP A 960 19.91 -20.33 32.40
C ASP A 960 18.80 -19.33 32.05
N ASP A 961 18.45 -19.22 30.77
CA ASP A 961 17.34 -18.39 30.31
C ASP A 961 16.01 -18.88 30.88
N MET A 962 15.80 -20.19 30.95
CA MET A 962 14.60 -20.78 31.55
C MET A 962 14.53 -20.57 33.06
N ILE A 963 15.66 -20.57 33.77
CA ILE A 963 15.71 -20.22 35.20
C ILE A 963 15.28 -18.76 35.39
N LYS A 964 15.83 -17.83 34.61
CA LYS A 964 15.47 -16.40 34.67
C LYS A 964 14.01 -16.14 34.33
N LEU A 965 13.52 -16.75 33.25
CA LEU A 965 12.12 -16.66 32.86
C LEU A 965 11.20 -17.17 33.96
N ARG A 966 11.54 -18.32 34.56
CA ARG A 966 10.77 -18.90 35.66
C ARG A 966 10.72 -17.99 36.88
N MET A 967 11.82 -17.33 37.25
CA MET A 967 11.84 -16.36 38.35
C MET A 967 10.86 -15.21 38.10
N ILE A 968 10.83 -14.66 36.89
CA ILE A 968 9.90 -13.58 36.51
C ILE A 968 8.45 -14.08 36.56
N ILE A 969 8.17 -15.28 36.06
CA ILE A 969 6.83 -15.89 36.09
C ILE A 969 6.37 -16.12 37.53
N GLU A 970 7.21 -16.69 38.40
CA GLU A 970 6.87 -16.96 39.80
C GLU A 970 6.62 -15.66 40.58
N MET A 971 7.38 -14.60 40.27
CA MET A 971 7.16 -13.26 40.80
C MET A 971 5.83 -12.66 40.32
N ASP A 972 5.47 -12.81 39.05
CA ASP A 972 4.17 -12.38 38.49
C ASP A 972 3.00 -13.11 39.17
N ILE A 973 3.09 -14.44 39.36
CA ILE A 973 2.09 -15.24 40.10
C ILE A 973 1.94 -14.76 41.54
N LYS A 974 3.05 -14.45 42.22
CA LYS A 974 3.02 -13.94 43.58
C LYS A 974 2.29 -12.60 43.64
N ILE A 975 2.57 -11.69 42.71
CA ILE A 975 1.92 -10.38 42.62
C ILE A 975 0.42 -10.53 42.32
N LEU A 976 0.05 -11.43 41.39
CA LEU A 976 -1.34 -11.76 41.10
C LEU A 976 -2.08 -12.26 42.34
N THR A 977 -1.47 -13.17 43.09
CA THR A 977 -2.01 -13.78 44.31
C THR A 977 -2.12 -12.79 45.48
N ASP A 978 -1.18 -11.86 45.57
CA ASP A 978 -1.19 -10.80 46.59
C ASP A 978 -2.24 -9.72 46.30
N LYS A 979 -2.78 -9.68 45.08
CA LYS A 979 -3.85 -8.76 44.65
C LYS A 979 -3.49 -7.28 44.75
N LYS A 980 -2.20 -6.98 44.73
CA LYS A 980 -1.68 -5.62 44.99
C LYS A 980 -1.52 -4.77 43.74
N LEU A 981 -1.18 -5.38 42.61
CA LEU A 981 -0.98 -4.67 41.34
C LEU A 981 -2.00 -5.14 40.30
N SER A 982 -2.44 -4.20 39.47
CA SER A 982 -3.45 -4.44 38.43
C SER A 982 -2.87 -5.28 37.29
N PRO A 983 -3.51 -6.41 36.96
CA PRO A 983 -3.23 -7.15 35.74
C PRO A 983 -3.63 -6.34 34.50
N THR A 984 -3.12 -6.75 33.34
CA THR A 984 -3.28 -6.05 32.07
C THR A 984 -4.10 -6.81 31.04
N GLN A 985 -4.42 -8.08 31.30
CA GLN A 985 -5.26 -8.90 30.43
C GLN A 985 -6.23 -9.73 31.24
N ALA A 986 -7.36 -10.12 30.65
CA ALA A 986 -8.32 -11.00 31.30
C ALA A 986 -9.12 -11.87 30.32
N LEU A 987 -9.39 -13.09 30.78
CA LEU A 987 -10.42 -13.99 30.25
C LEU A 987 -11.69 -13.80 31.07
N MET A 988 -12.81 -13.52 30.42
CA MET A 988 -14.05 -13.15 31.10
C MET A 988 -15.26 -13.78 30.42
N LYS A 989 -16.26 -14.13 31.24
CA LYS A 989 -17.60 -14.46 30.78
C LYS A 989 -18.59 -13.62 31.56
N PHE A 990 -19.41 -12.90 30.83
CA PHE A 990 -20.51 -12.11 31.34
C PHE A 990 -21.85 -12.73 30.96
N ILE A 991 -22.86 -12.36 31.74
CA ILE A 991 -24.26 -12.64 31.50
C ILE A 991 -25.07 -11.36 31.75
N LYS A 992 -26.34 -11.39 31.38
CA LYS A 992 -27.21 -10.23 31.51
C LYS A 992 -27.30 -9.74 32.96
N ARG A 993 -27.40 -8.42 33.11
CA ARG A 993 -27.47 -7.75 34.41
C ARG A 993 -28.61 -8.30 35.28
N GLY A 994 -28.32 -8.57 36.55
CA GLY A 994 -29.28 -9.09 37.52
C GLY A 994 -29.57 -10.59 37.39
N LYS A 995 -28.83 -11.33 36.56
CA LYS A 995 -29.03 -12.77 36.33
C LYS A 995 -27.94 -13.64 36.95
N SER A 996 -26.83 -13.06 37.44
CA SER A 996 -25.74 -13.86 38.01
C SER A 996 -26.11 -14.50 39.34
N GLN A 997 -25.85 -15.81 39.45
CA GLN A 997 -26.13 -16.60 40.64
C GLN A 997 -24.86 -17.10 41.34
N ASN A 998 -23.74 -17.24 40.61
CA ASN A 998 -22.48 -17.77 41.14
C ASN A 998 -21.28 -17.17 40.38
N GLN A 999 -20.74 -16.06 40.88
CA GLN A 999 -19.53 -15.45 40.32
C GLN A 999 -18.29 -16.26 40.68
N ARG A 1000 -17.48 -16.62 39.69
CA ARG A 1000 -16.25 -17.41 39.88
C ARG A 1000 -15.03 -16.63 39.41
N PHE A 1001 -14.14 -16.35 40.35
CA PHE A 1001 -12.95 -15.53 40.12
C PHE A 1001 -11.68 -16.30 40.50
N PHE A 1002 -10.58 -15.98 39.82
CA PHE A 1002 -9.27 -16.53 40.13
C PHE A 1002 -8.22 -15.42 40.20
N TYR A 1003 -7.29 -15.51 41.15
CA TYR A 1003 -6.39 -14.41 41.57
C TYR A 1003 -7.08 -13.17 42.14
N GLN A 1004 -7.78 -12.38 41.33
CA GLN A 1004 -8.40 -11.10 41.73
C GLN A 1004 -9.85 -11.03 41.28
N THR A 1005 -10.67 -10.30 42.04
CA THR A 1005 -11.98 -9.83 41.57
C THR A 1005 -11.84 -8.60 40.67
N PRO A 1006 -12.85 -8.25 39.84
CA PRO A 1006 -12.81 -7.04 39.02
C PRO A 1006 -12.57 -5.76 39.83
N ASP A 1007 -13.22 -5.64 41.00
CA ASP A 1007 -13.04 -4.48 41.89
C ASP A 1007 -11.64 -4.43 42.51
N GLU A 1008 -11.08 -5.58 42.90
CA GLU A 1008 -9.69 -5.68 43.36
C GLU A 1008 -8.72 -5.23 42.25
N THR A 1009 -8.94 -5.67 41.00
CA THR A 1009 -8.15 -5.24 39.84
C THR A 1009 -8.21 -3.72 39.63
N ILE A 1010 -9.40 -3.12 39.67
CA ILE A 1010 -9.59 -1.68 39.50
C ILE A 1010 -8.91 -0.90 40.64
N ASN A 1011 -9.08 -1.35 41.89
CA ASN A 1011 -8.47 -0.69 43.04
C ASN A 1011 -6.94 -0.78 43.03
N ALA A 1012 -6.37 -1.86 42.49
CA ALA A 1012 -4.93 -2.09 42.40
C ALA A 1012 -4.21 -1.15 41.41
N ARG A 1013 -4.92 -0.43 40.53
CA ARG A 1013 -4.33 0.51 39.55
C ARG A 1013 -3.52 1.64 40.19
N ASN A 1014 -3.94 2.08 41.37
CA ASN A 1014 -3.32 3.18 42.12
C ASN A 1014 -2.35 2.71 43.21
N TYR A 1015 -2.18 1.40 43.38
CA TYR A 1015 -1.27 0.88 44.41
C TYR A 1015 0.18 1.15 44.03
N TYR A 1016 0.94 1.63 45.02
CA TYR A 1016 2.37 1.83 44.90
C TYR A 1016 3.10 0.92 45.91
N PRO A 1017 3.97 0.00 45.47
CA PRO A 1017 4.62 -0.94 46.37
C PRO A 1017 5.62 -0.22 47.28
N ASP A 1018 5.46 -0.43 48.59
CA ASP A 1018 6.37 0.04 49.62
C ASP A 1018 7.72 -0.69 49.57
N ASP A 1019 8.71 -0.14 50.27
CA ASP A 1019 10.08 -0.67 50.22
C ASP A 1019 10.19 -2.06 50.85
N ASN A 1020 9.33 -2.39 51.84
CA ASN A 1020 9.30 -3.72 52.44
C ASN A 1020 8.83 -4.79 51.43
N TYR A 1021 7.80 -4.47 50.65
CA TYR A 1021 7.28 -5.36 49.63
C TYR A 1021 8.28 -5.55 48.48
N ILE A 1022 8.97 -4.47 48.10
CA ILE A 1022 10.05 -4.53 47.11
C ILE A 1022 11.21 -5.36 47.61
N GLU A 1023 11.63 -5.17 48.86
CA GLU A 1023 12.71 -5.94 49.46
C GLU A 1023 12.35 -7.43 49.55
N LEU A 1024 11.10 -7.75 49.92
CA LEU A 1024 10.59 -9.13 49.93
C LEU A 1024 10.71 -9.78 48.55
N LEU A 1025 10.21 -9.12 47.50
CA LEU A 1025 10.29 -9.65 46.14
C LEU A 1025 11.75 -9.78 45.67
N ASN A 1026 12.59 -8.81 46.03
CA ASN A 1026 13.99 -8.81 45.68
C ASN A 1026 14.77 -9.97 46.34
N GLN A 1027 14.57 -10.20 47.64
CA GLN A 1027 15.23 -11.29 48.36
C GLN A 1027 14.73 -12.67 47.91
N THR A 1028 13.47 -12.77 47.48
CA THR A 1028 12.86 -14.05 47.10
C THR A 1028 13.18 -14.46 45.67
N TYR A 1029 13.26 -13.49 44.74
CA TYR A 1029 13.31 -13.77 43.30
C TYR A 1029 14.49 -13.17 42.56
N LEU A 1030 15.32 -12.29 43.15
CA LEU A 1030 16.36 -11.55 42.41
C LEU A 1030 17.76 -11.59 43.05
N MET A 1031 17.88 -12.06 44.29
CA MET A 1031 19.14 -12.42 44.97
C MET A 1031 19.34 -13.93 44.92
#